data_AF-A0A1V6AZP0-F1
#
_entry.id   AF-A0A1V6AZP0-F1
#
_cell.length_a   1.000
_cell.length_b   1.000
_cell.length_c   1.000
_cell.angle_alpha   90.00
_cell.angle_beta   90.00
_cell.angle_gamma   90.00
#
_symmetry.space_group_name_H-M   'P 1'
#
loop_
_entity.id
_entity.type
_entity.pdbx_description
1 polymer ?
#
loop_
_entity_poly.entity_id
_entity_poly.type
_entity_poly.pdbx_seq_one_letter_code
_entity_poly.pdbx_strand_id
1 'polypeptide(L)'
;MLFTNSSDDNTITGNILQNNTHSGITLENSSGNDLNDNTASGNLEDGFTVSGGSSNHFTNNTAEYNEGDGFNLNNTDDNTLTDNTASFNGENGFRLDNIVNTTLQGNEAEDNEGSGFLVLDSTDVNLTDNTATGNEGAGFEIDGSENIRLSDNEAEDNEGSGFLVLDSTNVNLTDNTATGNDGSGFELLNVTDSLLTGNTATENEECGFCLDNTTGTELTGNSASFNKESGICITNSTDNTIDGNTVFNNTMQGIYVSNSSQNTFSNNTATDNGENGMLFTNSSDDNTITGNILQNNTYSGITLENSSRNDLNDNIASGNLEDGFTVSGGSLNSFTNNTAEFNKGDGFNLSNTDDNTLTNNTASSNSENGFRLDNTVNTTLQGNEAEDNEGSGFLVQDSTDVNLTDNTATGNDGSGFELLNVTDSLLTGNTATENEECGYCLDNTTGTELNDNTASDNKGSGICVTNSTDNTINDNTVFNNTMQGIYVSNSSQNTFSDNTVTDNGENGMLFTNSSDDNTITGNILQNNTHSGITLENSSGNDLNDNTASGNLEDGFTVSGGSSNHFTNNTAEYNEGDGFNLNNTDDNTLTDNTASFNGENGFRLDNIVNTTLQGNEAEENDSSGFFVHNTTDATLTNNTAIGNWQGLLIEDSSDITLEQNDLSYNSYYGLNISESGQLTLHDNTMNNNKYNFKVDGTTDDSFYHDIDTSNTVDGKQIHYLTNTSDVNIDSGSDAGTVYCINCTNTSISDVTLSSNGYGVNIRNSTNVSINNINSESNEMAGVSFTSVEETTLSNSTISYNDGFGILVDDNQGLTVLSGNTVNSNNGGILLKDSGNVVIKDSHITGNDQFGIELDDSTGNHIYNNYFMNENNTRFTGQTSGNTWNRTETDEDNIIGLSAQGGNFWGQPDGNGISQLNYAPDSRGILNESYTLGNGDVDYHPLAFEYPTPTPTPTPTPTIRPGPGPSEKPKTSDFSPGFAINDPAKSGLYDYYGQFIHSWMSERLTICEACNGTNLSVPVMNTGTKAWTNDDRVALFAIKDALWFGKEFYELPSGVIVMPGETYTFDVFIRNCTPGTYTPRYQMGQLFQKNPLVRSLFGEQYNTTLEISSDCGNIERHSVDLPSIDLYIDEDLKASLFAR
;
A
#
# COMPACT_ATOMS: atom_id res chain seq x y z
N MET A 1 -36.76 20.10 -90.76
CA MET A 1 -38.06 19.51 -91.15
C MET A 1 -39.08 19.99 -90.15
N LEU A 2 -40.22 20.55 -90.58
CA LEU A 2 -41.20 21.14 -89.67
C LEU A 2 -42.54 20.39 -89.76
N PHE A 3 -42.98 19.83 -88.65
CA PHE A 3 -44.27 19.15 -88.47
C PHE A 3 -45.13 19.96 -87.51
N THR A 4 -46.31 20.41 -87.97
CA THR A 4 -47.19 21.31 -87.22
C THR A 4 -48.63 20.84 -87.29
N ASN A 5 -49.48 21.32 -86.38
CA ASN A 5 -50.93 21.10 -86.37
C ASN A 5 -51.37 19.63 -86.26
N SER A 6 -51.01 18.93 -85.18
CA SER A 6 -51.40 17.52 -84.96
C SER A 6 -50.90 16.59 -86.08
N SER A 7 -49.63 16.76 -86.44
CA SER A 7 -48.95 15.80 -87.30
C SER A 7 -48.59 14.58 -86.45
N ASP A 8 -49.60 13.77 -86.15
CA ASP A 8 -49.49 12.66 -85.21
C ASP A 8 -49.15 11.34 -85.91
N ASP A 9 -48.60 10.37 -85.16
CA ASP A 9 -48.34 8.99 -85.58
C ASP A 9 -47.42 8.85 -86.82
N ASN A 10 -46.45 9.75 -87.01
CA ASN A 10 -45.53 9.70 -88.14
C ASN A 10 -44.27 8.89 -87.83
N THR A 11 -43.79 8.13 -88.80
CA THR A 11 -42.45 7.51 -88.77
C THR A 11 -41.47 8.33 -89.62
N ILE A 12 -40.47 8.92 -88.97
CA ILE A 12 -39.42 9.75 -89.58
C ILE A 12 -38.10 8.99 -89.44
N THR A 13 -37.55 8.46 -90.53
CA THR A 13 -36.36 7.60 -90.43
C THR A 13 -35.29 7.84 -91.49
N GLY A 14 -34.02 7.73 -91.09
CA GLY A 14 -32.86 7.76 -91.99
C GLY A 14 -32.57 9.12 -92.63
N ASN A 15 -33.04 10.22 -92.03
CA ASN A 15 -32.89 11.56 -92.59
C ASN A 15 -31.58 12.21 -92.14
N ILE A 16 -30.94 12.98 -93.03
CA ILE A 16 -29.76 13.80 -92.73
C ILE A 16 -30.13 15.27 -92.96
N LEU A 17 -30.07 16.09 -91.91
CA LEU A 17 -30.53 17.48 -91.89
C LEU A 17 -29.38 18.36 -91.45
N GLN A 18 -28.69 18.93 -92.45
CA GLN A 18 -27.41 19.59 -92.25
C GLN A 18 -27.42 21.08 -92.58
N ASN A 19 -26.73 21.89 -91.77
CA ASN A 19 -26.49 23.32 -92.01
C ASN A 19 -27.76 24.15 -92.26
N ASN A 20 -28.83 23.86 -91.53
CA ASN A 20 -30.07 24.62 -91.63
C ASN A 20 -29.98 25.92 -90.81
N THR A 21 -30.74 26.94 -91.24
CA THR A 21 -30.81 28.22 -90.50
C THR A 21 -31.78 28.19 -89.31
N HIS A 22 -32.37 27.03 -89.03
CA HIS A 22 -33.33 26.72 -87.97
C HIS A 22 -33.09 25.25 -87.58
N SER A 23 -33.87 24.71 -86.63
CA SER A 23 -33.66 23.34 -86.14
C SER A 23 -33.70 22.24 -87.22
N GLY A 24 -32.99 21.15 -86.96
CA GLY A 24 -32.96 19.96 -87.83
C GLY A 24 -34.35 19.35 -88.01
N ILE A 25 -35.00 18.90 -86.94
CA ILE A 25 -36.40 18.46 -86.94
C ILE A 25 -37.19 19.21 -85.88
N THR A 26 -38.36 19.74 -86.22
CA THR A 26 -39.26 20.42 -85.29
C THR A 26 -40.62 19.73 -85.30
N LEU A 27 -41.09 19.30 -84.13
CA LEU A 27 -42.43 18.81 -83.86
C LEU A 27 -43.19 19.86 -83.02
N GLU A 28 -44.19 20.52 -83.60
CA GLU A 28 -45.04 21.45 -82.87
C GLU A 28 -46.44 20.83 -82.67
N ASN A 29 -46.87 20.71 -81.41
CA ASN A 29 -48.17 20.16 -81.00
C ASN A 29 -48.51 18.84 -81.74
N SER A 30 -47.56 17.92 -81.77
CA SER A 30 -47.63 16.67 -82.53
C SER A 30 -47.26 15.50 -81.63
N SER A 31 -48.03 14.41 -81.73
CA SER A 31 -48.00 13.29 -80.77
C SER A 31 -47.78 11.94 -81.44
N GLY A 32 -47.23 10.96 -80.72
CA GLY A 32 -47.14 9.58 -81.23
C GLY A 32 -46.11 9.38 -82.35
N ASN A 33 -45.17 10.31 -82.57
CA ASN A 33 -44.24 10.22 -83.70
C ASN A 33 -43.02 9.35 -83.35
N ASP A 34 -42.61 8.49 -84.30
CA ASP A 34 -41.43 7.63 -84.22
C ASP A 34 -40.28 8.20 -85.07
N LEU A 35 -39.22 8.68 -84.43
CA LEU A 35 -38.02 9.22 -85.06
C LEU A 35 -36.87 8.22 -84.91
N ASN A 36 -36.43 7.61 -86.02
CA ASN A 36 -35.43 6.53 -85.99
C ASN A 36 -34.25 6.80 -86.92
N ASP A 37 -33.01 6.66 -86.47
CA ASP A 37 -31.80 6.73 -87.33
C ASP A 37 -31.65 8.07 -88.08
N ASN A 38 -32.06 9.21 -87.50
CA ASN A 38 -31.91 10.52 -88.13
C ASN A 38 -30.67 11.26 -87.61
N THR A 39 -30.03 12.04 -88.48
CA THR A 39 -28.89 12.91 -88.14
C THR A 39 -29.26 14.37 -88.37
N ALA A 40 -29.18 15.20 -87.33
CA ALA A 40 -29.30 16.66 -87.39
C ALA A 40 -27.96 17.30 -87.06
N SER A 41 -27.34 17.98 -88.02
CA SER A 41 -25.92 18.39 -87.89
C SER A 41 -25.63 19.81 -88.39
N GLY A 42 -24.93 20.64 -87.58
CA GLY A 42 -24.51 21.98 -88.02
C GLY A 42 -25.63 23.02 -88.12
N ASN A 43 -26.76 22.85 -87.43
CA ASN A 43 -27.90 23.77 -87.54
C ASN A 43 -27.72 25.02 -86.65
N LEU A 44 -28.30 26.18 -87.03
CA LEU A 44 -28.21 27.44 -86.25
C LEU A 44 -29.13 27.48 -85.00
N GLU A 45 -29.99 26.49 -84.83
CA GLU A 45 -30.83 26.28 -83.64
C GLU A 45 -30.59 24.82 -83.21
N ASP A 46 -31.62 24.11 -82.73
CA ASP A 46 -31.45 22.77 -82.17
C ASP A 46 -31.29 21.65 -83.23
N GLY A 47 -30.78 20.49 -82.83
CA GLY A 47 -30.85 19.28 -83.64
C GLY A 47 -32.31 18.81 -83.82
N PHE A 48 -32.98 18.54 -82.71
CA PHE A 48 -34.39 18.12 -82.64
C PHE A 48 -35.15 18.99 -81.64
N THR A 49 -36.22 19.64 -82.06
CA THR A 49 -37.09 20.47 -81.20
C THR A 49 -38.49 19.85 -81.11
N VAL A 50 -39.02 19.72 -79.90
CA VAL A 50 -40.42 19.37 -79.63
C VAL A 50 -41.05 20.48 -78.79
N SER A 51 -42.17 21.03 -79.25
CA SER A 51 -42.94 22.01 -78.48
C SER A 51 -44.41 21.59 -78.42
N GLY A 52 -44.89 21.17 -77.24
CA GLY A 52 -46.23 20.60 -77.10
C GLY A 52 -46.37 19.18 -77.66
N GLY A 53 -47.58 18.62 -77.60
CA GLY A 53 -47.83 17.22 -77.99
C GLY A 53 -47.34 16.22 -76.94
N SER A 54 -47.49 14.92 -77.20
CA SER A 54 -47.08 13.87 -76.25
C SER A 54 -46.67 12.57 -76.93
N SER A 55 -46.07 11.65 -76.18
CA SER A 55 -45.85 10.26 -76.63
C SER A 55 -45.00 10.13 -77.89
N ASN A 56 -43.99 10.99 -78.08
CA ASN A 56 -43.05 10.86 -79.20
C ASN A 56 -41.86 9.96 -78.79
N HIS A 57 -41.40 9.15 -79.75
CA HIS A 57 -40.35 8.16 -79.59
C HIS A 57 -39.15 8.51 -80.46
N PHE A 58 -37.96 8.67 -79.86
CA PHE A 58 -36.71 8.93 -80.55
C PHE A 58 -35.78 7.74 -80.32
N THR A 59 -35.35 7.07 -81.38
CA THR A 59 -34.43 5.93 -81.29
C THR A 59 -33.24 6.08 -82.23
N ASN A 60 -32.02 5.94 -81.71
CA ASN A 60 -30.79 5.93 -82.50
C ASN A 60 -30.62 7.17 -83.40
N ASN A 61 -31.01 8.35 -82.91
CA ASN A 61 -30.80 9.61 -83.63
C ASN A 61 -29.51 10.30 -83.17
N THR A 62 -28.91 11.10 -84.05
CA THR A 62 -27.69 11.86 -83.79
C THR A 62 -27.94 13.36 -83.97
N ALA A 63 -27.63 14.16 -82.96
CA ALA A 63 -27.63 15.62 -83.02
C ALA A 63 -26.20 16.14 -82.78
N GLU A 64 -25.54 16.69 -83.81
CA GLU A 64 -24.14 17.09 -83.69
C GLU A 64 -23.83 18.50 -84.21
N TYR A 65 -22.87 19.22 -83.60
CA TYR A 65 -22.39 20.52 -84.09
C TYR A 65 -23.47 21.60 -84.27
N ASN A 66 -24.61 21.52 -83.56
CA ASN A 66 -25.67 22.53 -83.65
C ASN A 66 -25.32 23.74 -82.78
N GLU A 67 -25.75 24.96 -83.15
CA GLU A 67 -25.51 26.16 -82.32
C GLU A 67 -26.43 26.21 -81.07
N GLY A 68 -27.57 25.49 -81.08
CA GLY A 68 -28.47 25.32 -79.92
C GLY A 68 -28.35 23.93 -79.28
N ASP A 69 -29.44 23.42 -78.69
CA ASP A 69 -29.44 22.11 -78.03
C ASP A 69 -29.36 20.95 -79.03
N GLY A 70 -28.86 19.78 -78.63
CA GLY A 70 -28.97 18.56 -79.43
C GLY A 70 -30.43 18.12 -79.57
N PHE A 71 -31.10 17.90 -78.44
CA PHE A 71 -32.53 17.61 -78.33
C PHE A 71 -33.20 18.57 -77.34
N ASN A 72 -34.15 19.37 -77.81
CA ASN A 72 -34.92 20.33 -77.01
C ASN A 72 -36.39 19.90 -76.92
N LEU A 73 -36.80 19.36 -75.78
CA LEU A 73 -38.17 18.96 -75.48
C LEU A 73 -38.79 19.95 -74.51
N ASN A 74 -39.80 20.68 -74.98
CA ASN A 74 -40.43 21.75 -74.21
C ASN A 74 -41.96 21.59 -74.14
N ASN A 75 -42.52 21.63 -72.92
CA ASN A 75 -43.97 21.52 -72.67
C ASN A 75 -44.59 20.26 -73.31
N THR A 76 -43.94 19.10 -73.20
CA THR A 76 -44.34 17.85 -73.88
C THR A 76 -44.21 16.65 -72.94
N ASP A 77 -45.19 15.74 -72.98
CA ASP A 77 -45.32 14.66 -71.98
C ASP A 77 -45.19 13.26 -72.60
N ASP A 78 -44.97 12.25 -71.76
CA ASP A 78 -44.99 10.83 -72.14
C ASP A 78 -43.96 10.42 -73.22
N ASN A 79 -42.87 11.18 -73.39
CA ASN A 79 -41.90 10.92 -74.46
C ASN A 79 -40.90 9.81 -74.10
N THR A 80 -40.30 9.18 -75.10
CA THR A 80 -39.22 8.18 -74.91
C THR A 80 -38.06 8.46 -75.85
N LEU A 81 -36.86 8.61 -75.29
CA LEU A 81 -35.61 8.75 -76.04
C LEU A 81 -34.71 7.57 -75.71
N THR A 82 -34.38 6.75 -76.71
CA THR A 82 -33.57 5.54 -76.57
C THR A 82 -32.37 5.55 -77.50
N ASP A 83 -31.17 5.28 -76.98
CA ASP A 83 -29.93 5.12 -77.77
C ASP A 83 -29.59 6.33 -78.68
N ASN A 84 -29.93 7.56 -78.30
CA ASN A 84 -29.62 8.75 -79.10
C ASN A 84 -28.30 9.40 -78.68
N THR A 85 -27.62 10.05 -79.62
CA THR A 85 -26.35 10.75 -79.38
C THR A 85 -26.51 12.26 -79.62
N ALA A 86 -26.05 13.08 -78.69
CA ALA A 86 -25.96 14.53 -78.82
C ALA A 86 -24.51 14.99 -78.57
N SER A 87 -23.81 15.50 -79.59
CA SER A 87 -22.40 15.87 -79.43
C SER A 87 -21.95 17.19 -80.06
N PHE A 88 -20.99 17.87 -79.43
CA PHE A 88 -20.44 19.14 -79.93
C PHE A 88 -21.48 20.23 -80.17
N ASN A 89 -22.60 20.25 -79.42
CA ASN A 89 -23.64 21.27 -79.57
C ASN A 89 -23.30 22.51 -78.73
N GLY A 90 -23.76 23.69 -79.16
CA GLY A 90 -23.47 25.00 -78.55
C GLY A 90 -24.32 25.33 -77.32
N GLU A 91 -25.31 24.50 -77.00
CA GLU A 91 -26.00 24.49 -75.71
C GLU A 91 -25.97 23.06 -75.13
N ASN A 92 -27.09 22.52 -74.65
CA ASN A 92 -27.12 21.23 -73.95
C ASN A 92 -27.19 20.06 -74.94
N GLY A 93 -26.77 18.87 -74.49
CA GLY A 93 -27.01 17.63 -75.25
C GLY A 93 -28.51 17.35 -75.35
N PHE A 94 -29.17 17.24 -74.20
CA PHE A 94 -30.61 17.00 -74.07
C PHE A 94 -31.22 18.00 -73.08
N ARG A 95 -32.11 18.87 -73.55
CA ARG A 95 -32.91 19.80 -72.73
C ARG A 95 -34.35 19.32 -72.60
N LEU A 96 -34.83 19.21 -71.37
CA LEU A 96 -36.14 18.73 -70.99
C LEU A 96 -36.80 19.77 -70.07
N ASP A 97 -37.73 20.54 -70.61
CA ASP A 97 -38.26 21.76 -69.96
C ASP A 97 -39.78 21.68 -69.79
N ASN A 98 -40.23 21.68 -68.53
CA ASN A 98 -41.63 21.53 -68.11
C ASN A 98 -42.30 20.30 -68.74
N ILE A 99 -41.72 19.13 -68.48
CA ILE A 99 -42.18 17.85 -69.02
C ILE A 99 -42.67 16.89 -67.93
N VAL A 100 -43.58 15.99 -68.29
CA VAL A 100 -44.09 14.96 -67.39
C VAL A 100 -43.93 13.55 -67.96
N ASN A 101 -43.58 12.58 -67.12
CA ASN A 101 -43.60 11.14 -67.44
C ASN A 101 -42.75 10.75 -68.67
N THR A 102 -41.54 11.29 -68.77
CA THR A 102 -40.64 11.04 -69.92
C THR A 102 -39.49 10.13 -69.53
N THR A 103 -39.05 9.27 -70.46
CA THR A 103 -37.97 8.30 -70.24
C THR A 103 -36.82 8.50 -71.23
N LEU A 104 -35.59 8.54 -70.71
CA LEU A 104 -34.34 8.58 -71.45
C LEU A 104 -33.54 7.34 -71.10
N GLN A 105 -33.24 6.50 -72.09
CA GLN A 105 -32.50 5.26 -71.90
C GLN A 105 -31.34 5.10 -72.91
N GLY A 106 -30.12 4.79 -72.47
CA GLY A 106 -29.04 4.46 -73.40
C GLY A 106 -28.49 5.65 -74.20
N ASN A 107 -28.84 6.90 -73.84
CA ASN A 107 -28.45 8.07 -74.62
C ASN A 107 -27.06 8.58 -74.22
N GLU A 108 -26.38 9.24 -75.15
CA GLU A 108 -25.00 9.73 -75.02
C GLU A 108 -24.95 11.24 -75.30
N ALA A 109 -24.38 12.01 -74.38
CA ALA A 109 -24.15 13.45 -74.52
C ALA A 109 -22.64 13.75 -74.39
N GLU A 110 -21.98 14.14 -75.49
CA GLU A 110 -20.51 14.27 -75.56
C GLU A 110 -20.07 15.68 -76.00
N ASP A 111 -19.12 16.29 -75.29
CA ASP A 111 -18.44 17.53 -75.70
C ASP A 111 -19.39 18.71 -76.04
N ASN A 112 -20.51 18.88 -75.32
CA ASN A 112 -21.43 20.01 -75.52
C ASN A 112 -21.01 21.26 -74.70
N GLU A 113 -21.27 22.47 -75.20
CA GLU A 113 -20.94 23.74 -74.49
C GLU A 113 -21.87 24.01 -73.28
N GLY A 114 -22.97 23.27 -73.14
CA GLY A 114 -23.87 23.27 -71.97
C GLY A 114 -23.83 21.95 -71.19
N SER A 115 -24.91 21.63 -70.47
CA SER A 115 -25.01 20.36 -69.72
C SER A 115 -25.29 19.18 -70.67
N GLY A 116 -24.84 17.98 -70.30
CA GLY A 116 -25.11 16.77 -71.09
C GLY A 116 -26.62 16.50 -71.14
N PHE A 117 -27.24 16.45 -69.97
CA PHE A 117 -28.69 16.35 -69.78
C PHE A 117 -29.17 17.44 -68.84
N LEU A 118 -30.12 18.27 -69.27
CA LEU A 118 -30.73 19.35 -68.50
C LEU A 118 -32.23 19.10 -68.33
N VAL A 119 -32.69 18.89 -67.09
CA VAL A 119 -34.09 18.69 -66.71
C VAL A 119 -34.56 19.87 -65.86
N LEU A 120 -35.50 20.65 -66.39
CA LEU A 120 -36.00 21.89 -65.79
C LEU A 120 -37.50 21.79 -65.50
N ASP A 121 -37.92 22.20 -64.31
CA ASP A 121 -39.33 22.36 -63.91
C ASP A 121 -40.20 21.11 -64.23
N SER A 122 -39.63 19.91 -64.11
CA SER A 122 -40.22 18.68 -64.65
C SER A 122 -40.62 17.69 -63.56
N THR A 123 -41.47 16.73 -63.91
CA THR A 123 -41.98 15.73 -62.96
C THR A 123 -42.01 14.33 -63.55
N ASP A 124 -41.69 13.31 -62.73
CA ASP A 124 -41.75 11.89 -63.13
C ASP A 124 -40.86 11.59 -64.36
N VAL A 125 -39.64 12.13 -64.40
CA VAL A 125 -38.66 11.84 -65.47
C VAL A 125 -37.75 10.69 -65.04
N ASN A 126 -37.53 9.71 -65.92
CA ASN A 126 -36.62 8.60 -65.69
C ASN A 126 -35.44 8.66 -66.68
N LEU A 127 -34.21 8.68 -66.17
CA LEU A 127 -32.98 8.59 -66.94
C LEU A 127 -32.25 7.30 -66.53
N THR A 128 -32.11 6.34 -67.44
CA THR A 128 -31.45 5.06 -67.16
C THR A 128 -30.34 4.76 -68.17
N ASP A 129 -29.16 4.34 -67.71
CA ASP A 129 -28.08 3.86 -68.59
C ASP A 129 -27.67 4.93 -69.64
N ASN A 130 -27.63 6.21 -69.25
CA ASN A 130 -27.17 7.29 -70.12
C ASN A 130 -25.75 7.73 -69.75
N THR A 131 -25.01 8.26 -70.71
CA THR A 131 -23.62 8.72 -70.55
C THR A 131 -23.48 10.20 -70.92
N ALA A 132 -22.83 10.98 -70.06
CA ALA A 132 -22.48 12.38 -70.29
C ALA A 132 -20.97 12.59 -70.13
N THR A 133 -20.26 12.89 -71.21
CA THR A 133 -18.79 12.97 -71.23
C THR A 133 -18.28 14.30 -71.80
N GLY A 134 -17.32 14.93 -71.13
CA GLY A 134 -16.59 16.08 -71.70
C GLY A 134 -17.41 17.36 -71.90
N ASN A 135 -18.57 17.50 -71.26
CA ASN A 135 -19.43 18.67 -71.44
C ASN A 135 -18.90 19.88 -70.63
N GLU A 136 -19.05 21.11 -71.13
CA GLU A 136 -18.64 22.33 -70.40
C GLU A 136 -19.57 22.64 -69.21
N GLY A 137 -20.81 22.10 -69.21
CA GLY A 137 -21.74 22.13 -68.09
C GLY A 137 -21.67 20.90 -67.20
N ALA A 138 -22.75 20.63 -66.46
CA ALA A 138 -22.86 19.39 -65.68
C ALA A 138 -23.13 18.18 -66.60
N GLY A 139 -22.76 16.98 -66.16
CA GLY A 139 -23.14 15.76 -66.86
C GLY A 139 -24.67 15.62 -66.90
N PHE A 140 -25.28 15.67 -65.73
CA PHE A 140 -26.73 15.68 -65.53
C PHE A 140 -27.13 16.84 -64.60
N GLU A 141 -27.97 17.75 -65.06
CA GLU A 141 -28.49 18.88 -64.30
C GLU A 141 -30.01 18.76 -64.13
N ILE A 142 -30.46 18.77 -62.88
CA ILE A 142 -31.88 18.66 -62.48
C ILE A 142 -32.24 19.91 -61.66
N ASP A 143 -33.10 20.77 -62.18
CA ASP A 143 -33.49 22.03 -61.52
C ASP A 143 -35.02 22.17 -61.41
N GLY A 144 -35.49 22.64 -60.25
CA GLY A 144 -36.90 22.91 -59.98
C GLY A 144 -37.83 21.71 -60.15
N SER A 145 -37.32 20.49 -60.02
CA SER A 145 -37.98 19.27 -60.48
C SER A 145 -38.39 18.33 -59.33
N GLU A 146 -39.39 17.48 -59.59
CA GLU A 146 -39.95 16.56 -58.59
C GLU A 146 -40.03 15.12 -59.11
N ASN A 147 -39.79 14.12 -58.25
CA ASN A 147 -39.96 12.70 -58.59
C ASN A 147 -39.08 12.24 -59.76
N ILE A 148 -37.82 12.69 -59.80
CA ILE A 148 -36.87 12.34 -60.86
C ILE A 148 -36.10 11.08 -60.47
N ARG A 149 -35.91 10.15 -61.42
CA ARG A 149 -35.15 8.91 -61.21
C ARG A 149 -33.99 8.83 -62.18
N LEU A 150 -32.79 8.66 -61.66
CA LEU A 150 -31.56 8.45 -62.41
C LEU A 150 -30.96 7.11 -61.96
N SER A 151 -30.87 6.13 -62.85
CA SER A 151 -30.25 4.83 -62.55
C SER A 151 -29.20 4.40 -63.55
N ASP A 152 -28.08 3.84 -63.08
CA ASP A 152 -27.03 3.30 -63.95
C ASP A 152 -26.43 4.32 -64.96
N ASN A 153 -26.49 5.62 -64.67
CA ASN A 153 -25.92 6.65 -65.57
C ASN A 153 -24.46 6.95 -65.25
N GLU A 154 -23.71 7.44 -66.24
CA GLU A 154 -22.29 7.76 -66.15
C GLU A 154 -22.02 9.21 -66.55
N ALA A 155 -21.32 9.96 -65.69
CA ALA A 155 -20.86 11.32 -65.94
C ALA A 155 -19.32 11.38 -65.83
N GLU A 156 -18.63 11.61 -66.94
CA GLU A 156 -17.16 11.53 -67.02
C GLU A 156 -16.55 12.84 -67.56
N ASP A 157 -15.51 13.34 -66.89
CA ASP A 157 -14.65 14.44 -67.37
C ASP A 157 -15.43 15.72 -67.80
N ASN A 158 -16.54 16.07 -67.12
CA ASN A 158 -17.28 17.30 -67.40
C ASN A 158 -16.66 18.51 -66.65
N GLU A 159 -16.72 19.72 -67.22
CA GLU A 159 -16.21 20.95 -66.57
C GLU A 159 -17.11 21.42 -65.39
N GLY A 160 -18.35 20.92 -65.31
CA GLY A 160 -19.25 21.08 -64.15
C GLY A 160 -19.28 19.85 -63.24
N SER A 161 -20.30 19.77 -62.37
CA SER A 161 -20.53 18.59 -61.53
C SER A 161 -21.02 17.39 -62.36
N GLY A 162 -20.71 16.17 -61.94
CA GLY A 162 -21.20 14.97 -62.64
C GLY A 162 -22.72 14.90 -62.64
N PHE A 163 -23.31 15.05 -61.46
CA PHE A 163 -24.76 15.19 -61.24
C PHE A 163 -25.03 16.43 -60.38
N LEU A 164 -25.69 17.43 -60.94
CA LEU A 164 -26.11 18.66 -60.27
C LEU A 164 -27.62 18.66 -60.05
N VAL A 165 -28.07 18.79 -58.80
CA VAL A 165 -29.48 18.83 -58.42
C VAL A 165 -29.77 20.11 -57.63
N LEU A 166 -30.68 20.93 -58.16
CA LEU A 166 -31.00 22.27 -57.66
C LEU A 166 -32.49 22.37 -57.34
N ASP A 167 -32.84 22.96 -56.19
CA ASP A 167 -34.21 23.38 -55.84
C ASP A 167 -35.28 22.29 -56.09
N SER A 168 -34.91 21.03 -55.85
CA SER A 168 -35.68 19.84 -56.26
C SER A 168 -36.09 18.98 -55.08
N THR A 169 -37.09 18.11 -55.28
CA THR A 169 -37.61 17.22 -54.22
C THR A 169 -37.80 15.81 -54.74
N ASN A 170 -37.49 14.82 -53.91
CA ASN A 170 -37.64 13.41 -54.25
C ASN A 170 -36.92 13.01 -55.55
N VAL A 171 -35.62 13.33 -55.61
CA VAL A 171 -34.71 12.88 -56.66
C VAL A 171 -34.05 11.58 -56.20
N ASN A 172 -34.19 10.51 -56.97
CA ASN A 172 -33.61 9.22 -56.69
C ASN A 172 -32.47 8.90 -57.67
N LEU A 173 -31.24 8.85 -57.15
CA LEU A 173 -30.02 8.48 -57.86
C LEU A 173 -29.58 7.10 -57.39
N THR A 174 -29.69 6.08 -58.23
CA THR A 174 -29.31 4.69 -57.92
C THR A 174 -28.20 4.19 -58.84
N ASP A 175 -27.11 3.65 -58.30
CA ASP A 175 -26.04 2.98 -59.05
C ASP A 175 -25.42 3.84 -60.19
N ASN A 176 -25.39 5.17 -60.03
CA ASN A 176 -24.76 6.08 -61.00
C ASN A 176 -23.26 6.27 -60.71
N THR A 177 -22.48 6.62 -61.73
CA THR A 177 -21.02 6.83 -61.63
C THR A 177 -20.64 8.24 -62.09
N ALA A 178 -19.88 8.97 -61.27
CA ALA A 178 -19.32 10.28 -61.58
C ALA A 178 -17.78 10.22 -61.45
N THR A 179 -17.06 10.40 -62.57
CA THR A 179 -15.61 10.25 -62.64
C THR A 179 -14.94 11.47 -63.24
N GLY A 180 -13.89 11.99 -62.60
CA GLY A 180 -12.99 12.97 -63.24
C GLY A 180 -13.60 14.34 -63.55
N ASN A 181 -14.75 14.69 -62.96
CA ASN A 181 -15.41 15.97 -63.22
C ASN A 181 -14.69 17.11 -62.48
N ASP A 182 -14.68 18.32 -63.06
CA ASP A 182 -14.07 19.51 -62.45
C ASP A 182 -14.88 20.04 -61.25
N GLY A 183 -16.19 19.73 -61.20
CA GLY A 183 -17.05 19.97 -60.03
C GLY A 183 -17.12 18.78 -59.07
N SER A 184 -18.18 18.73 -58.26
CA SER A 184 -18.45 17.58 -57.39
C SER A 184 -18.99 16.40 -58.19
N GLY A 185 -18.78 15.17 -57.70
CA GLY A 185 -19.35 13.98 -58.35
C GLY A 185 -20.89 14.04 -58.36
N PHE A 186 -21.47 14.30 -57.19
CA PHE A 186 -22.89 14.57 -56.98
C PHE A 186 -23.06 15.82 -56.12
N GLU A 187 -23.79 16.81 -56.59
CA GLU A 187 -24.03 18.09 -55.91
C GLU A 187 -25.53 18.34 -55.76
N LEU A 188 -25.98 18.48 -54.51
CA LEU A 188 -27.38 18.71 -54.14
C LEU A 188 -27.48 20.05 -53.40
N LEU A 189 -28.13 21.04 -54.03
CA LEU A 189 -28.35 22.37 -53.45
C LEU A 189 -29.85 22.62 -53.24
N ASN A 190 -30.26 22.93 -52.01
CA ASN A 190 -31.65 23.16 -51.62
C ASN A 190 -32.59 21.96 -51.92
N VAL A 191 -32.10 20.74 -51.71
CA VAL A 191 -32.81 19.50 -52.05
C VAL A 191 -33.51 18.90 -50.84
N THR A 192 -34.70 18.35 -51.03
CA THR A 192 -35.43 17.65 -49.96
C THR A 192 -35.88 16.24 -50.33
N ASP A 193 -36.01 15.39 -49.31
CA ASP A 193 -36.61 14.04 -49.38
C ASP A 193 -36.05 13.15 -50.52
N SER A 194 -34.74 13.23 -50.77
CA SER A 194 -34.07 12.58 -51.91
C SER A 194 -33.24 11.36 -51.49
N LEU A 195 -32.97 10.45 -52.43
CA LEU A 195 -32.30 9.17 -52.16
C LEU A 195 -31.12 8.97 -53.10
N LEU A 196 -29.93 8.73 -52.54
CA LEU A 196 -28.71 8.37 -53.25
C LEU A 196 -28.29 6.98 -52.78
N THR A 197 -28.42 5.95 -53.63
CA THR A 197 -28.08 4.57 -53.28
C THR A 197 -27.06 3.97 -54.24
N GLY A 198 -25.97 3.39 -53.72
CA GLY A 198 -25.02 2.60 -54.54
C GLY A 198 -24.22 3.40 -55.57
N ASN A 199 -24.23 4.74 -55.50
CA ASN A 199 -23.53 5.58 -56.46
C ASN A 199 -22.02 5.61 -56.19
N THR A 200 -21.22 5.87 -57.23
CA THR A 200 -19.75 5.98 -57.17
C THR A 200 -19.30 7.36 -57.62
N ALA A 201 -18.54 8.07 -56.79
CA ALA A 201 -17.90 9.33 -57.11
C ALA A 201 -16.37 9.22 -56.97
N THR A 202 -15.63 9.30 -58.08
CA THR A 202 -14.18 9.11 -58.05
C THR A 202 -13.40 10.13 -58.86
N GLU A 203 -12.22 10.51 -58.35
CA GLU A 203 -11.27 11.39 -59.05
C GLU A 203 -11.84 12.78 -59.46
N ASN A 204 -12.91 13.26 -58.81
CA ASN A 204 -13.47 14.59 -59.08
C ASN A 204 -12.63 15.69 -58.39
N GLU A 205 -12.63 16.90 -58.94
CA GLU A 205 -11.82 18.03 -58.45
C GLU A 205 -12.43 18.77 -57.24
N GLU A 206 -13.68 18.45 -56.86
CA GLU A 206 -14.29 18.88 -55.59
C GLU A 206 -14.68 17.69 -54.69
N CYS A 207 -15.81 17.74 -53.99
CA CYS A 207 -16.29 16.65 -53.15
C CYS A 207 -16.83 15.47 -53.98
N GLY A 208 -16.78 14.26 -53.43
CA GLY A 208 -17.47 13.11 -54.05
C GLY A 208 -19.00 13.32 -54.05
N PHE A 209 -19.55 13.63 -52.89
CA PHE A 209 -20.96 14.00 -52.68
C PHE A 209 -21.04 15.31 -51.88
N CYS A 210 -21.71 16.31 -52.40
CA CYS A 210 -21.93 17.60 -51.75
C CYS A 210 -23.42 17.84 -51.48
N LEU A 211 -23.78 18.01 -50.21
CA LEU A 211 -25.14 18.30 -49.74
C LEU A 211 -25.12 19.68 -49.09
N ASP A 212 -25.70 20.68 -49.74
CA ASP A 212 -25.86 22.01 -49.17
C ASP A 212 -27.33 22.40 -49.03
N ASN A 213 -27.70 22.80 -47.81
CA ASN A 213 -29.06 23.16 -47.43
C ASN A 213 -30.07 22.05 -47.78
N THR A 214 -29.73 20.80 -47.47
CA THR A 214 -30.58 19.63 -47.71
C THR A 214 -31.34 19.19 -46.47
N THR A 215 -32.51 18.57 -46.68
CA THR A 215 -33.32 18.01 -45.59
C THR A 215 -33.95 16.68 -45.96
N GLY A 216 -33.92 15.70 -45.04
CA GLY A 216 -34.56 14.41 -45.28
C GLY A 216 -33.91 13.57 -46.39
N THR A 217 -32.67 13.86 -46.76
CA THR A 217 -31.96 13.15 -47.83
C THR A 217 -31.22 11.94 -47.26
N GLU A 218 -31.26 10.82 -47.99
CA GLU A 218 -30.64 9.55 -47.60
C GLU A 218 -29.50 9.18 -48.56
N LEU A 219 -28.27 9.03 -48.04
CA LEU A 219 -27.11 8.50 -48.75
C LEU A 219 -26.83 7.09 -48.21
N THR A 220 -27.15 6.05 -48.99
CA THR A 220 -27.00 4.65 -48.58
C THR A 220 -26.04 3.87 -49.48
N GLY A 221 -24.97 3.31 -48.90
CA GLY A 221 -24.10 2.37 -49.62
C GLY A 221 -23.33 2.96 -50.81
N ASN A 222 -23.09 4.27 -50.82
CA ASN A 222 -22.35 4.96 -51.87
C ASN A 222 -20.83 4.85 -51.64
N SER A 223 -20.04 5.06 -52.69
CA SER A 223 -18.57 5.04 -52.66
C SER A 223 -17.98 6.37 -53.13
N ALA A 224 -17.11 6.98 -52.32
CA ALA A 224 -16.38 8.20 -52.69
C ALA A 224 -14.86 8.00 -52.54
N SER A 225 -14.10 8.17 -53.62
CA SER A 225 -12.65 7.94 -53.58
C SER A 225 -11.81 8.85 -54.46
N PHE A 226 -10.58 9.16 -54.02
CA PHE A 226 -9.60 9.92 -54.81
C PHE A 226 -10.06 11.31 -55.27
N ASN A 227 -11.11 11.87 -54.65
CA ASN A 227 -11.56 13.23 -54.93
C ASN A 227 -10.61 14.25 -54.29
N LYS A 228 -10.53 15.46 -54.87
CA LYS A 228 -9.58 16.52 -54.45
C LYS A 228 -10.04 17.34 -53.25
N GLU A 229 -11.27 17.16 -52.79
CA GLU A 229 -11.72 17.63 -51.49
C GLU A 229 -12.17 16.44 -50.61
N SER A 230 -13.24 16.58 -49.84
CA SER A 230 -13.75 15.53 -48.95
C SER A 230 -14.60 14.53 -49.72
N GLY A 231 -14.69 13.28 -49.25
CA GLY A 231 -15.51 12.29 -49.93
C GLY A 231 -17.01 12.63 -49.87
N ILE A 232 -17.49 13.05 -48.70
CA ILE A 232 -18.87 13.53 -48.49
C ILE A 232 -18.81 14.87 -47.73
N CYS A 233 -19.49 15.89 -48.26
CA CYS A 233 -19.56 17.25 -47.71
C CYS A 233 -21.02 17.59 -47.37
N ILE A 234 -21.30 18.00 -46.13
CA ILE A 234 -22.65 18.33 -45.65
C ILE A 234 -22.62 19.69 -44.97
N THR A 235 -23.32 20.65 -45.56
CA THR A 235 -23.36 22.04 -45.08
C THR A 235 -24.80 22.54 -44.94
N ASN A 236 -25.06 23.31 -43.87
CA ASN A 236 -26.37 23.92 -43.62
C ASN A 236 -27.56 22.94 -43.66
N SER A 237 -27.33 21.67 -43.33
CA SER A 237 -28.27 20.58 -43.63
C SER A 237 -28.77 19.89 -42.37
N THR A 238 -30.01 19.39 -42.39
CA THR A 238 -30.66 18.78 -41.22
C THR A 238 -31.48 17.55 -41.58
N ASP A 239 -31.70 16.64 -40.62
CA ASP A 239 -32.55 15.46 -40.80
C ASP A 239 -32.10 14.53 -41.96
N ASN A 240 -30.81 14.52 -42.31
CA ASN A 240 -30.27 13.62 -43.33
C ASN A 240 -29.72 12.32 -42.72
N THR A 241 -29.77 11.23 -43.50
CA THR A 241 -29.23 9.92 -43.11
C THR A 241 -28.10 9.51 -44.04
N ILE A 242 -26.93 9.26 -43.48
CA ILE A 242 -25.71 8.87 -44.19
C ILE A 242 -25.36 7.48 -43.65
N ASP A 243 -25.75 6.43 -44.38
CA ASP A 243 -25.67 5.04 -43.91
C ASP A 243 -24.83 4.14 -44.84
N GLY A 244 -23.88 3.39 -44.25
CA GLY A 244 -23.18 2.32 -44.96
C GLY A 244 -22.28 2.79 -46.12
N ASN A 245 -21.89 4.06 -46.18
CA ASN A 245 -21.07 4.60 -47.26
C ASN A 245 -19.58 4.27 -47.07
N THR A 246 -18.86 4.06 -48.16
CA THR A 246 -17.42 3.78 -48.17
C THR A 246 -16.65 4.96 -48.74
N VAL A 247 -15.78 5.57 -47.95
CA VAL A 247 -15.11 6.83 -48.28
C VAL A 247 -13.61 6.72 -48.04
N PHE A 248 -12.80 6.78 -49.10
CA PHE A 248 -11.37 6.48 -48.96
C PHE A 248 -10.44 7.19 -49.94
N ASN A 249 -9.19 7.42 -49.52
CA ASN A 249 -8.16 8.10 -50.32
C ASN A 249 -8.59 9.47 -50.89
N ASN A 250 -9.51 10.19 -50.24
CA ASN A 250 -9.80 11.57 -50.58
C ASN A 250 -8.72 12.47 -49.97
N THR A 251 -8.42 13.61 -50.60
CA THR A 251 -7.31 14.48 -50.17
C THR A 251 -7.58 15.21 -48.86
N MET A 252 -8.85 15.44 -48.50
CA MET A 252 -9.28 16.08 -47.25
C MET A 252 -9.95 15.04 -46.33
N GLN A 253 -11.08 15.39 -45.70
CA GLN A 253 -11.76 14.48 -44.77
C GLN A 253 -12.48 13.35 -45.53
N GLY A 254 -12.76 12.25 -44.83
CA GLY A 254 -13.75 11.29 -45.32
C GLY A 254 -15.12 11.97 -45.42
N ILE A 255 -15.65 12.39 -44.27
CA ILE A 255 -16.94 13.09 -44.19
C ILE A 255 -16.75 14.44 -43.47
N TYR A 256 -17.17 15.52 -44.11
CA TYR A 256 -17.12 16.88 -43.58
C TYR A 256 -18.53 17.40 -43.28
N VAL A 257 -18.75 17.88 -42.06
CA VAL A 257 -20.06 18.34 -41.55
C VAL A 257 -19.91 19.73 -40.94
N SER A 258 -20.67 20.70 -41.44
CA SER A 258 -20.54 22.10 -41.02
C SER A 258 -21.91 22.78 -40.93
N ASN A 259 -22.17 23.45 -39.79
CA ASN A 259 -23.46 24.10 -39.50
C ASN A 259 -24.66 23.18 -39.81
N SER A 260 -24.53 21.89 -39.48
CA SER A 260 -25.48 20.86 -39.87
C SER A 260 -25.84 20.01 -38.65
N SER A 261 -27.12 20.00 -38.30
CA SER A 261 -27.62 19.44 -37.05
C SER A 261 -28.71 18.40 -37.28
N GLN A 262 -28.97 17.53 -36.30
CA GLN A 262 -30.02 16.51 -36.39
C GLN A 262 -29.82 15.54 -37.57
N ASN A 263 -28.57 15.27 -37.96
CA ASN A 263 -28.25 14.28 -38.97
C ASN A 263 -27.82 12.96 -38.33
N THR A 264 -28.02 11.84 -39.04
CA THR A 264 -27.62 10.50 -38.63
C THR A 264 -26.52 9.97 -39.52
N PHE A 265 -25.41 9.55 -38.91
CA PHE A 265 -24.26 8.94 -39.58
C PHE A 265 -24.08 7.52 -39.05
N SER A 266 -24.44 6.51 -39.84
CA SER A 266 -24.40 5.12 -39.41
C SER A 266 -23.59 4.21 -40.32
N ASN A 267 -22.82 3.29 -39.74
CA ASN A 267 -22.13 2.21 -40.47
C ASN A 267 -21.22 2.67 -41.63
N ASN A 268 -20.76 3.92 -41.63
CA ASN A 268 -19.89 4.43 -42.69
C ASN A 268 -18.46 3.95 -42.43
N THR A 269 -17.72 3.71 -43.52
CA THR A 269 -16.30 3.34 -43.48
C THR A 269 -15.48 4.45 -44.12
N ALA A 270 -14.69 5.17 -43.31
CA ALA A 270 -13.83 6.26 -43.74
C ALA A 270 -12.35 5.88 -43.55
N THR A 271 -11.62 5.58 -44.63
CA THR A 271 -10.26 5.04 -44.54
C THR A 271 -9.23 5.74 -45.41
N ASP A 272 -7.99 5.89 -44.92
CA ASP A 272 -6.87 6.43 -45.68
C ASP A 272 -7.16 7.83 -46.28
N ASN A 273 -8.00 8.65 -45.64
CA ASN A 273 -8.26 10.02 -46.10
C ASN A 273 -7.17 10.98 -45.62
N GLY A 274 -6.96 12.04 -46.39
CA GLY A 274 -5.86 12.98 -46.23
C GLY A 274 -6.00 13.96 -45.06
N GLU A 275 -7.14 13.96 -44.36
CA GLU A 275 -7.34 14.58 -43.05
C GLU A 275 -8.10 13.67 -42.07
N ASN A 276 -9.19 14.13 -41.44
CA ASN A 276 -9.98 13.36 -40.48
C ASN A 276 -10.84 12.29 -41.18
N GLY A 277 -11.16 11.20 -40.48
CA GLY A 277 -12.20 10.29 -40.95
C GLY A 277 -13.56 11.00 -41.04
N MET A 278 -13.94 11.71 -39.98
CA MET A 278 -15.11 12.58 -39.91
C MET A 278 -14.82 13.87 -39.13
N LEU A 279 -15.26 15.02 -39.63
CA LEU A 279 -15.12 16.32 -38.96
C LEU A 279 -16.46 17.04 -38.85
N PHE A 280 -16.82 17.44 -37.62
CA PHE A 280 -18.01 18.23 -37.30
C PHE A 280 -17.58 19.60 -36.80
N THR A 281 -18.05 20.68 -37.43
CA THR A 281 -17.66 22.05 -37.08
C THR A 281 -18.82 23.03 -37.18
N ASN A 282 -18.60 24.28 -36.74
CA ASN A 282 -19.54 25.39 -36.82
C ASN A 282 -20.92 25.09 -36.21
N SER A 283 -20.96 24.60 -34.97
CA SER A 283 -22.22 24.26 -34.26
C SER A 283 -23.04 23.18 -34.98
N SER A 284 -22.35 22.13 -35.46
CA SER A 284 -23.01 20.93 -35.96
C SER A 284 -23.49 20.08 -34.78
N ASP A 285 -24.53 20.58 -34.13
CA ASP A 285 -25.08 20.03 -32.89
C ASP A 285 -26.11 18.91 -33.13
N ASP A 286 -26.45 18.15 -32.09
CA ASP A 286 -27.60 17.23 -32.10
C ASP A 286 -27.49 16.12 -33.17
N ASN A 287 -26.29 15.70 -33.56
CA ASN A 287 -26.10 14.61 -34.52
C ASN A 287 -25.94 13.25 -33.82
N THR A 288 -26.40 12.18 -34.48
CA THR A 288 -26.22 10.80 -34.04
C THR A 288 -25.18 10.10 -34.92
N ILE A 289 -24.11 9.59 -34.32
CA ILE A 289 -22.96 9.00 -35.02
C ILE A 289 -22.76 7.58 -34.49
N THR A 290 -23.10 6.55 -35.26
CA THR A 290 -23.19 5.18 -34.74
C THR A 290 -22.56 4.12 -35.64
N GLY A 291 -21.73 3.25 -35.06
CA GLY A 291 -21.22 2.07 -35.78
C GLY A 291 -20.27 2.40 -36.95
N ASN A 292 -19.68 3.59 -36.99
CA ASN A 292 -18.77 3.98 -38.08
C ASN A 292 -17.36 3.40 -37.84
N ILE A 293 -16.66 3.10 -38.93
CA ILE A 293 -15.27 2.60 -38.94
C ILE A 293 -14.35 3.65 -39.58
N LEU A 294 -13.38 4.17 -38.83
CA LEU A 294 -12.53 5.29 -39.23
C LEU A 294 -11.06 4.93 -39.06
N GLN A 295 -10.39 4.59 -40.16
CA GLN A 295 -9.07 3.95 -40.09
C GLN A 295 -7.98 4.61 -40.93
N ASN A 296 -6.77 4.65 -40.38
CA ASN A 296 -5.56 5.11 -41.09
C ASN A 296 -5.69 6.49 -41.73
N ASN A 297 -6.53 7.36 -41.17
CA ASN A 297 -6.64 8.74 -41.61
C ASN A 297 -5.44 9.53 -41.06
N THR A 298 -5.05 10.61 -41.75
CA THR A 298 -3.83 11.36 -41.40
C THR A 298 -4.01 12.33 -40.22
N TYR A 299 -5.25 12.60 -39.83
CA TYR A 299 -5.63 13.27 -38.58
C TYR A 299 -6.48 12.29 -37.77
N SER A 300 -7.32 12.77 -36.84
CA SER A 300 -8.14 11.91 -35.99
C SER A 300 -9.21 11.11 -36.74
N GLY A 301 -9.69 10.05 -36.09
CA GLY A 301 -10.89 9.33 -36.54
C GLY A 301 -12.09 10.28 -36.63
N ILE A 302 -12.61 10.72 -35.48
CA ILE A 302 -13.71 11.70 -35.39
C ILE A 302 -13.24 12.95 -34.66
N THR A 303 -13.48 14.13 -35.24
CA THR A 303 -13.27 15.41 -34.58
C THR A 303 -14.58 16.19 -34.44
N LEU A 304 -14.88 16.62 -33.22
CA LEU A 304 -15.95 17.57 -32.89
C LEU A 304 -15.33 18.93 -32.52
N GLU A 305 -15.50 19.93 -33.37
CA GLU A 305 -15.02 21.30 -33.14
C GLU A 305 -16.22 22.23 -32.90
N ASN A 306 -16.28 22.85 -31.72
CA ASN A 306 -17.36 23.77 -31.33
C ASN A 306 -18.78 23.23 -31.61
N SER A 307 -18.96 21.92 -31.40
CA SER A 307 -20.19 21.18 -31.70
C SER A 307 -20.65 20.43 -30.44
N SER A 308 -21.92 20.60 -30.09
CA SER A 308 -22.49 20.19 -28.81
C SER A 308 -23.62 19.18 -28.97
N ARG A 309 -23.91 18.41 -27.91
CA ARG A 309 -25.06 17.49 -27.88
C ARG A 309 -25.01 16.44 -29.00
N ASN A 310 -23.82 15.98 -29.37
CA ASN A 310 -23.67 14.87 -30.32
C ASN A 310 -23.58 13.53 -29.56
N ASP A 311 -24.25 12.52 -30.10
CA ASP A 311 -24.33 11.17 -29.53
C ASP A 311 -23.50 10.19 -30.37
N LEU A 312 -22.36 9.75 -29.84
CA LEU A 312 -21.40 8.86 -30.48
C LEU A 312 -21.48 7.47 -29.86
N ASN A 313 -21.92 6.49 -30.63
CA ASN A 313 -22.16 5.13 -30.14
C ASN A 313 -21.47 4.07 -31.01
N ASP A 314 -20.77 3.11 -30.39
CA ASP A 314 -20.24 1.93 -31.07
C ASP A 314 -19.32 2.24 -32.28
N ASN A 315 -18.64 3.40 -32.31
CA ASN A 315 -17.71 3.76 -33.39
C ASN A 315 -16.31 3.22 -33.13
N ILE A 316 -15.58 2.89 -34.20
CA ILE A 316 -14.22 2.37 -34.15
C ILE A 316 -13.28 3.33 -34.87
N ALA A 317 -12.35 3.95 -34.13
CA ALA A 317 -11.28 4.77 -34.68
C ALA A 317 -9.93 4.06 -34.50
N SER A 318 -9.28 3.66 -35.59
CA SER A 318 -8.07 2.83 -35.51
C SER A 318 -6.94 3.22 -36.45
N GLY A 319 -5.71 3.21 -35.95
CA GLY A 319 -4.51 3.42 -36.78
C GLY A 319 -4.37 4.83 -37.35
N ASN A 320 -5.12 5.81 -36.81
CA ASN A 320 -5.06 7.20 -37.27
C ASN A 320 -3.75 7.86 -36.82
N LEU A 321 -3.27 8.86 -37.57
CA LEU A 321 -1.98 9.51 -37.28
C LEU A 321 -2.04 10.58 -36.17
N GLU A 322 -3.24 10.95 -35.73
CA GLU A 322 -3.48 11.72 -34.51
C GLU A 322 -4.36 10.89 -33.56
N ASP A 323 -5.42 11.45 -32.99
CA ASP A 323 -6.22 10.80 -31.95
C ASP A 323 -7.28 9.85 -32.54
N GLY A 324 -7.85 8.98 -31.70
CA GLY A 324 -9.06 8.24 -32.10
C GLY A 324 -10.27 9.18 -32.22
N PHE A 325 -10.55 9.91 -31.14
CA PHE A 325 -11.65 10.86 -31.03
C PHE A 325 -11.13 12.18 -30.43
N THR A 326 -11.42 13.30 -31.07
CA THR A 326 -11.04 14.63 -30.60
C THR A 326 -12.28 15.50 -30.36
N VAL A 327 -12.34 16.18 -29.22
CA VAL A 327 -13.32 17.23 -28.91
C VAL A 327 -12.58 18.51 -28.57
N SER A 328 -12.89 19.58 -29.30
CA SER A 328 -12.34 20.91 -29.06
C SER A 328 -13.45 21.95 -28.99
N GLY A 329 -13.72 22.45 -27.78
CA GLY A 329 -14.92 23.24 -27.53
C GLY A 329 -16.20 22.40 -27.64
N GLY A 330 -17.36 23.08 -27.65
CA GLY A 330 -18.66 22.39 -27.51
C GLY A 330 -18.87 21.82 -26.10
N SER A 331 -20.04 21.26 -25.85
CA SER A 331 -20.41 20.68 -24.55
C SER A 331 -21.47 19.61 -24.70
N LEU A 332 -21.72 18.83 -23.64
CA LEU A 332 -22.83 17.87 -23.59
C LEU A 332 -22.76 16.79 -24.68
N ASN A 333 -21.57 16.43 -25.14
CA ASN A 333 -21.40 15.30 -26.06
C ASN A 333 -21.35 13.99 -25.27
N SER A 334 -21.92 12.92 -25.84
CA SER A 334 -21.97 11.59 -25.24
C SER A 334 -21.21 10.58 -26.09
N PHE A 335 -20.32 9.82 -25.45
CA PHE A 335 -19.57 8.73 -26.06
C PHE A 335 -19.92 7.42 -25.34
N THR A 336 -20.54 6.47 -26.03
CA THR A 336 -20.87 5.17 -25.46
C THR A 336 -20.31 4.02 -26.30
N ASN A 337 -19.60 3.07 -25.67
CA ASN A 337 -19.08 1.86 -26.32
C ASN A 337 -18.18 2.11 -27.55
N ASN A 338 -17.50 3.27 -27.64
CA ASN A 338 -16.59 3.53 -28.74
C ASN A 338 -15.22 2.91 -28.47
N THR A 339 -14.51 2.54 -29.54
CA THR A 339 -13.18 1.94 -29.49
C THR A 339 -12.17 2.82 -30.21
N ALA A 340 -11.10 3.21 -29.52
CA ALA A 340 -9.94 3.91 -30.07
C ALA A 340 -8.68 3.04 -29.92
N GLU A 341 -8.16 2.51 -31.02
CA GLU A 341 -7.02 1.58 -30.97
C GLU A 341 -5.90 1.88 -31.95
N PHE A 342 -4.65 1.67 -31.55
CA PHE A 342 -3.46 1.82 -32.41
C PHE A 342 -3.27 3.22 -33.04
N ASN A 343 -3.91 4.25 -32.48
CA ASN A 343 -3.75 5.61 -32.96
C ASN A 343 -2.39 6.19 -32.51
N LYS A 344 -1.86 7.15 -33.26
CA LYS A 344 -0.54 7.74 -32.98
C LYS A 344 -0.58 8.85 -31.93
N GLY A 345 -1.75 9.44 -31.68
CA GLY A 345 -2.04 10.33 -30.55
C GLY A 345 -2.78 9.61 -29.42
N ASP A 346 -3.68 10.31 -28.75
CA ASP A 346 -4.51 9.77 -27.67
C ASP A 346 -5.67 8.91 -28.22
N GLY A 347 -6.21 8.01 -27.40
CA GLY A 347 -7.46 7.32 -27.75
C GLY A 347 -8.63 8.30 -27.84
N PHE A 348 -8.84 9.06 -26.75
CA PHE A 348 -9.85 10.12 -26.64
C PHE A 348 -9.19 11.38 -26.10
N ASN A 349 -9.29 12.49 -26.84
CA ASN A 349 -8.76 13.78 -26.47
C ASN A 349 -9.89 14.82 -26.33
N LEU A 350 -10.18 15.21 -25.09
CA LEU A 350 -11.16 16.24 -24.77
C LEU A 350 -10.44 17.48 -24.26
N SER A 351 -10.44 18.53 -25.08
CA SER A 351 -9.69 19.76 -24.81
C SER A 351 -10.59 20.99 -24.80
N ASN A 352 -10.52 21.82 -23.76
CA ASN A 352 -11.28 23.07 -23.62
C ASN A 352 -12.80 22.87 -23.81
N THR A 353 -13.37 21.86 -23.15
CA THR A 353 -14.76 21.45 -23.31
C THR A 353 -15.34 21.01 -21.97
N ASP A 354 -16.65 21.22 -21.81
CA ASP A 354 -17.35 21.03 -20.54
C ASP A 354 -18.55 20.07 -20.69
N ASP A 355 -18.99 19.51 -19.57
CA ASP A 355 -20.24 18.75 -19.45
C ASP A 355 -20.32 17.50 -20.36
N ASN A 356 -19.19 16.86 -20.70
CA ASN A 356 -19.20 15.66 -21.56
C ASN A 356 -19.33 14.37 -20.73
N THR A 357 -19.86 13.32 -21.36
CA THR A 357 -20.01 11.99 -20.73
C THR A 357 -19.44 10.89 -21.61
N LEU A 358 -18.50 10.12 -21.07
CA LEU A 358 -17.93 8.94 -21.72
C LEU A 358 -18.27 7.70 -20.89
N THR A 359 -18.96 6.73 -21.49
CA THR A 359 -19.39 5.49 -20.83
C THR A 359 -18.95 4.25 -21.61
N ASN A 360 -18.28 3.32 -20.93
CA ASN A 360 -17.88 2.02 -21.49
C ASN A 360 -17.06 2.11 -22.80
N ASN A 361 -16.24 3.15 -22.96
CA ASN A 361 -15.36 3.26 -24.11
C ASN A 361 -14.03 2.56 -23.84
N THR A 362 -13.39 2.07 -24.90
CA THR A 362 -12.09 1.39 -24.83
C THR A 362 -11.05 2.19 -25.59
N ALA A 363 -9.92 2.48 -24.95
CA ALA A 363 -8.74 3.09 -25.55
C ALA A 363 -7.54 2.16 -25.37
N SER A 364 -7.04 1.56 -26.46
CA SER A 364 -6.00 0.53 -26.35
C SER A 364 -4.85 0.68 -27.34
N SER A 365 -3.62 0.44 -26.87
CA SER A 365 -2.42 0.45 -27.73
C SER A 365 -2.21 1.74 -28.53
N ASN A 366 -2.64 2.88 -27.99
CA ASN A 366 -2.37 4.18 -28.59
C ASN A 366 -0.96 4.66 -28.21
N SER A 367 -0.32 5.46 -29.08
CA SER A 367 1.06 5.92 -28.85
C SER A 367 1.16 7.13 -27.89
N GLU A 368 0.02 7.66 -27.41
CA GLU A 368 -0.04 8.58 -26.27
C GLU A 368 -0.98 8.01 -25.19
N ASN A 369 -1.88 8.80 -24.59
CA ASN A 369 -2.73 8.37 -23.49
C ASN A 369 -3.96 7.60 -23.98
N GLY A 370 -4.58 6.82 -23.10
CA GLY A 370 -5.89 6.24 -23.39
C GLY A 370 -6.96 7.33 -23.49
N PHE A 371 -7.11 8.10 -22.41
CA PHE A 371 -8.01 9.23 -22.32
C PHE A 371 -7.26 10.47 -21.83
N ARG A 372 -7.36 11.58 -22.55
CA ARG A 372 -6.83 12.88 -22.17
C ARG A 372 -7.98 13.87 -21.97
N LEU A 373 -8.04 14.47 -20.79
CA LEU A 373 -8.91 15.59 -20.45
C LEU A 373 -8.04 16.80 -20.14
N ASP A 374 -8.13 17.85 -20.93
CA ASP A 374 -7.32 19.07 -20.79
C ASP A 374 -8.22 20.30 -20.71
N ASN A 375 -8.16 21.01 -19.58
CA ASN A 375 -8.98 22.18 -19.29
C ASN A 375 -10.48 21.90 -19.48
N THR A 376 -10.98 20.89 -18.76
CA THR A 376 -12.38 20.47 -18.78
C THR A 376 -13.07 20.74 -17.45
N VAL A 377 -14.38 21.00 -17.49
CA VAL A 377 -15.21 21.15 -16.29
C VAL A 377 -16.40 20.19 -16.34
N ASN A 378 -16.73 19.60 -15.20
CA ASN A 378 -17.95 18.77 -15.02
C ASN A 378 -18.04 17.61 -16.04
N THR A 379 -16.92 16.95 -16.32
CA THR A 379 -16.85 15.82 -17.26
C THR A 379 -16.90 14.50 -16.51
N THR A 380 -17.70 13.54 -17.00
CA THR A 380 -17.90 12.23 -16.37
C THR A 380 -17.37 11.10 -17.26
N LEU A 381 -16.53 10.24 -16.69
CA LEU A 381 -16.07 8.99 -17.30
C LEU A 381 -16.52 7.82 -16.42
N GLN A 382 -17.34 6.93 -16.99
CA GLN A 382 -17.84 5.75 -16.29
C GLN A 382 -17.55 4.45 -17.03
N GLY A 383 -16.95 3.46 -16.37
CA GLY A 383 -16.79 2.11 -16.94
C GLY A 383 -15.84 2.04 -18.14
N ASN A 384 -15.00 3.04 -18.36
CA ASN A 384 -14.08 3.07 -19.51
C ASN A 384 -12.81 2.27 -19.23
N GLU A 385 -12.19 1.78 -20.29
CA GLU A 385 -11.01 0.91 -20.24
C GLU A 385 -9.86 1.51 -21.03
N ALA A 386 -8.70 1.67 -20.38
CA ALA A 386 -7.46 2.12 -20.98
C ALA A 386 -6.39 1.03 -20.85
N GLU A 387 -6.00 0.41 -21.97
CA GLU A 387 -5.12 -0.77 -21.99
C GLU A 387 -3.88 -0.58 -22.87
N ASP A 388 -2.70 -0.91 -22.36
CA ASP A 388 -1.45 -1.00 -23.14
C ASP A 388 -1.11 0.27 -23.94
N ASN A 389 -1.46 1.47 -23.45
CA ASN A 389 -1.11 2.73 -24.11
C ASN A 389 0.33 3.15 -23.77
N GLU A 390 1.02 3.82 -24.70
CA GLU A 390 2.41 4.29 -24.48
C GLU A 390 2.50 5.51 -23.53
N GLY A 391 1.35 6.13 -23.17
CA GLY A 391 1.20 7.17 -22.15
C GLY A 391 0.43 6.69 -20.91
N SER A 392 -0.23 7.61 -20.21
CA SER A 392 -1.08 7.28 -19.07
C SER A 392 -2.42 6.68 -19.53
N GLY A 393 -3.05 5.83 -18.71
CA GLY A 393 -4.37 5.29 -19.02
C GLY A 393 -5.41 6.42 -19.11
N PHE A 394 -5.46 7.23 -18.05
CA PHE A 394 -6.27 8.45 -17.97
C PHE A 394 -5.39 9.62 -17.53
N LEU A 395 -5.19 10.60 -18.41
CA LEU A 395 -4.55 11.88 -18.10
C LEU A 395 -5.63 12.96 -17.93
N VAL A 396 -5.70 13.55 -16.74
CA VAL A 396 -6.57 14.68 -16.43
C VAL A 396 -5.71 15.87 -16.04
N GLN A 397 -5.79 16.94 -16.82
CA GLN A 397 -4.95 18.12 -16.66
C GLN A 397 -5.78 19.41 -16.61
N ASP A 398 -5.38 20.32 -15.71
CA ASP A 398 -5.91 21.69 -15.60
C ASP A 398 -7.46 21.73 -15.53
N SER A 399 -8.06 20.72 -14.90
CA SER A 399 -9.50 20.44 -14.92
C SER A 399 -10.14 20.51 -13.52
N THR A 400 -11.46 20.69 -13.49
CA THR A 400 -12.24 20.82 -12.25
C THR A 400 -13.51 19.97 -12.33
N ASP A 401 -13.97 19.43 -11.21
CA ASP A 401 -15.21 18.63 -11.13
C ASP A 401 -15.23 17.44 -12.11
N VAL A 402 -14.09 16.74 -12.26
CA VAL A 402 -14.02 15.52 -13.08
C VAL A 402 -14.45 14.32 -12.25
N ASN A 403 -15.38 13.52 -12.77
CA ASN A 403 -15.87 12.31 -12.11
C ASN A 403 -15.43 11.05 -12.88
N LEU A 404 -14.52 10.28 -12.31
CA LEU A 404 -14.07 8.99 -12.82
C LEU A 404 -14.67 7.88 -11.93
N THR A 405 -15.64 7.13 -12.46
CA THR A 405 -16.30 6.04 -11.74
C THR A 405 -16.12 4.69 -12.45
N ASP A 406 -15.72 3.65 -11.73
CA ASP A 406 -15.63 2.27 -12.24
C ASP A 406 -14.76 2.12 -13.52
N ASN A 407 -13.74 2.95 -13.72
CA ASN A 407 -12.84 2.86 -14.88
C ASN A 407 -11.63 1.96 -14.59
N THR A 408 -11.07 1.37 -15.63
CA THR A 408 -9.93 0.44 -15.55
C THR A 408 -8.76 0.93 -16.38
N ALA A 409 -7.57 1.02 -15.79
CA ALA A 409 -6.31 1.32 -16.46
C ALA A 409 -5.32 0.18 -16.26
N THR A 410 -4.97 -0.54 -17.34
CA THR A 410 -4.14 -1.75 -17.30
C THR A 410 -2.94 -1.65 -18.24
N GLY A 411 -1.74 -1.99 -17.76
CA GLY A 411 -0.59 -2.22 -18.64
C GLY A 411 -0.07 -0.98 -19.38
N ASN A 412 -0.41 0.23 -18.94
CA ASN A 412 0.02 1.45 -19.62
C ASN A 412 1.46 1.82 -19.24
N ASP A 413 2.20 2.41 -20.18
CA ASP A 413 3.60 2.83 -19.97
C ASP A 413 3.73 4.06 -19.03
N GLY A 414 2.64 4.81 -18.84
CA GLY A 414 2.52 5.89 -17.85
C GLY A 414 1.85 5.44 -16.55
N SER A 415 1.18 6.39 -15.88
CA SER A 415 0.36 6.06 -14.70
C SER A 415 -1.01 5.54 -15.14
N GLY A 416 -1.67 4.75 -14.28
CA GLY A 416 -3.05 4.31 -14.55
C GLY A 416 -3.99 5.51 -14.66
N PHE A 417 -3.98 6.35 -13.63
CA PHE A 417 -4.67 7.64 -13.57
C PHE A 417 -3.68 8.73 -13.16
N GLU A 418 -3.52 9.74 -14.00
CA GLU A 418 -2.63 10.89 -13.77
C GLU A 418 -3.44 12.18 -13.72
N LEU A 419 -3.40 12.87 -12.58
CA LEU A 419 -4.11 14.11 -12.31
C LEU A 419 -3.11 15.23 -12.09
N LEU A 420 -3.10 16.22 -12.98
CA LEU A 420 -2.18 17.36 -12.96
C LEU A 420 -2.97 18.67 -12.83
N ASN A 421 -2.75 19.43 -11.74
CA ASN A 421 -3.46 20.69 -11.47
C ASN A 421 -5.00 20.51 -11.41
N VAL A 422 -5.47 19.42 -10.82
CA VAL A 422 -6.89 19.05 -10.78
C VAL A 422 -7.53 19.49 -9.46
N THR A 423 -8.77 19.97 -9.53
CA THR A 423 -9.52 20.45 -8.36
C THR A 423 -10.90 19.81 -8.24
N ASP A 424 -11.36 19.64 -6.99
CA ASP A 424 -12.74 19.26 -6.64
C ASP A 424 -13.27 18.02 -7.42
N SER A 425 -12.40 17.05 -7.68
CA SER A 425 -12.70 15.89 -8.54
C SER A 425 -12.94 14.61 -7.73
N LEU A 426 -13.66 13.65 -8.30
CA LEU A 426 -14.03 12.40 -7.65
C LEU A 426 -13.54 11.20 -8.48
N LEU A 427 -12.82 10.31 -7.82
CA LEU A 427 -12.38 9.03 -8.37
C LEU A 427 -12.90 7.92 -7.45
N THR A 428 -13.81 7.09 -7.95
CA THR A 428 -14.38 5.99 -7.15
C THR A 428 -14.56 4.69 -7.90
N GLY A 429 -14.30 3.55 -7.25
CA GLY A 429 -14.47 2.23 -7.85
C GLY A 429 -13.49 1.92 -9.00
N ASN A 430 -12.49 2.77 -9.23
CA ASN A 430 -11.56 2.59 -10.34
C ASN A 430 -10.50 1.52 -10.01
N THR A 431 -9.91 0.94 -11.05
CA THR A 431 -8.82 -0.04 -10.94
C THR A 431 -7.63 0.40 -11.78
N ALA A 432 -6.44 0.48 -11.17
CA ALA A 432 -5.17 0.72 -11.85
C ALA A 432 -4.21 -0.46 -11.60
N THR A 433 -3.89 -1.21 -12.64
CA THR A 433 -3.06 -2.42 -12.51
C THR A 433 -2.00 -2.57 -13.59
N GLU A 434 -0.86 -3.17 -13.22
CA GLU A 434 0.24 -3.49 -14.15
C GLU A 434 0.81 -2.28 -14.93
N ASN A 435 0.60 -1.04 -14.47
CA ASN A 435 1.14 0.15 -15.13
C ASN A 435 2.62 0.35 -14.79
N GLU A 436 3.39 0.96 -15.69
CA GLU A 436 4.83 1.15 -15.53
C GLU A 436 5.20 2.27 -14.53
N GLU A 437 4.29 3.20 -14.25
CA GLU A 437 4.44 4.23 -13.21
C GLU A 437 3.47 4.00 -12.02
N CYS A 438 2.90 5.07 -11.43
CA CYS A 438 1.98 4.94 -10.30
C CYS A 438 0.62 4.39 -10.75
N GLY A 439 -0.10 3.70 -9.87
CA GLY A 439 -1.51 3.37 -10.15
C GLY A 439 -2.35 4.64 -10.27
N TYR A 440 -2.24 5.51 -9.26
CA TYR A 440 -2.85 6.84 -9.22
C TYR A 440 -1.77 7.89 -8.91
N CYS A 441 -1.65 8.92 -9.73
CA CYS A 441 -0.74 10.04 -9.52
C CYS A 441 -1.53 11.34 -9.39
N LEU A 442 -1.47 11.96 -8.22
CA LEU A 442 -2.10 13.24 -7.90
C LEU A 442 -0.99 14.29 -7.72
N ASP A 443 -0.77 15.13 -8.73
CA ASP A 443 0.19 16.23 -8.67
C ASP A 443 -0.49 17.60 -8.72
N ASN A 444 -0.18 18.43 -7.72
CA ASN A 444 -0.76 19.75 -7.52
C ASN A 444 -2.30 19.73 -7.51
N THR A 445 -2.87 18.76 -6.79
CA THR A 445 -4.33 18.56 -6.68
C THR A 445 -4.90 19.15 -5.40
N THR A 446 -6.16 19.59 -5.45
CA THR A 446 -6.87 20.12 -4.27
C THR A 446 -8.33 19.72 -4.22
N GLY A 447 -8.82 19.29 -3.06
CA GLY A 447 -10.23 18.92 -2.90
C GLY A 447 -10.63 17.64 -3.65
N THR A 448 -9.66 16.85 -4.13
CA THR A 448 -9.94 15.60 -4.84
C THR A 448 -10.22 14.48 -3.86
N GLU A 449 -11.22 13.67 -4.17
CA GLU A 449 -11.60 12.47 -3.42
C GLU A 449 -11.24 11.20 -4.20
N LEU A 450 -10.41 10.34 -3.60
CA LEU A 450 -10.01 9.04 -4.11
C LEU A 450 -10.58 7.97 -3.17
N ASN A 451 -11.75 7.42 -3.51
CA ASN A 451 -12.56 6.59 -2.62
C ASN A 451 -12.82 5.19 -3.21
N ASP A 452 -12.55 4.10 -2.48
CA ASP A 452 -12.84 2.72 -2.91
C ASP A 452 -12.19 2.36 -4.27
N ASN A 453 -10.93 2.74 -4.45
CA ASN A 453 -10.17 2.39 -5.65
C ASN A 453 -9.14 1.29 -5.37
N THR A 454 -8.73 0.59 -6.43
CA THR A 454 -7.73 -0.48 -6.35
C THR A 454 -6.47 -0.12 -7.14
N ALA A 455 -5.31 -0.14 -6.48
CA ALA A 455 -4.00 0.00 -7.12
C ALA A 455 -3.17 -1.25 -6.87
N SER A 456 -2.91 -2.05 -7.92
CA SER A 456 -2.13 -3.29 -7.75
C SER A 456 -1.11 -3.57 -8.83
N ASP A 457 -0.02 -4.23 -8.46
CA ASP A 457 0.97 -4.76 -9.41
C ASP A 457 1.60 -3.69 -10.33
N ASN A 458 1.52 -2.41 -9.96
CA ASN A 458 2.15 -1.32 -10.70
C ASN A 458 3.65 -1.26 -10.37
N LYS A 459 4.46 -0.84 -11.34
CA LYS A 459 5.91 -0.72 -11.14
C LYS A 459 6.30 0.51 -10.32
N GLY A 460 5.49 1.57 -10.31
CA GLY A 460 5.64 2.68 -9.37
C GLY A 460 5.04 2.37 -8.00
N SER A 461 4.64 3.43 -7.29
CA SER A 461 3.84 3.31 -6.07
C SER A 461 2.38 3.12 -6.42
N GLY A 462 1.58 2.50 -5.54
CA GLY A 462 0.15 2.32 -5.82
C GLY A 462 -0.57 3.66 -5.97
N ILE A 463 -0.37 4.56 -5.01
CA ILE A 463 -0.89 5.94 -5.02
C ILE A 463 0.26 6.92 -4.74
N CYS A 464 0.37 7.96 -5.56
CA CYS A 464 1.37 9.02 -5.46
C CYS A 464 0.65 10.36 -5.26
N VAL A 465 0.97 11.09 -4.18
CA VAL A 465 0.40 12.40 -3.84
C VAL A 465 1.52 13.43 -3.70
N THR A 466 1.61 14.36 -4.64
CA THR A 466 2.69 15.35 -4.70
C THR A 466 2.16 16.77 -4.80
N ASN A 467 2.79 17.70 -4.09
CA ASN A 467 2.42 19.13 -4.11
C ASN A 467 0.92 19.41 -3.85
N SER A 468 0.25 18.53 -3.11
CA SER A 468 -1.21 18.47 -3.07
C SER A 468 -1.75 18.76 -1.67
N THR A 469 -2.94 19.34 -1.58
CA THR A 469 -3.55 19.75 -0.30
C THR A 469 -5.06 19.52 -0.27
N ASP A 470 -5.64 19.33 0.91
CA ASP A 470 -7.11 19.18 1.08
C ASP A 470 -7.71 18.00 0.27
N ASN A 471 -6.94 16.96 -0.04
CA ASN A 471 -7.46 15.75 -0.70
C ASN A 471 -7.86 14.69 0.34
N THR A 472 -8.83 13.87 -0.02
CA THR A 472 -9.28 12.72 0.78
C THR A 472 -8.98 11.43 0.02
N ILE A 473 -8.16 10.56 0.61
CA ILE A 473 -7.78 9.26 0.09
C ILE A 473 -8.32 8.22 1.06
N ASN A 474 -9.46 7.60 0.74
CA ASN A 474 -10.11 6.67 1.66
C ASN A 474 -10.59 5.36 1.05
N ASP A 475 -10.71 4.34 1.90
CA ASP A 475 -11.24 3.02 1.54
C ASP A 475 -10.52 2.36 0.35
N ASN A 476 -9.28 2.78 0.02
CA ASN A 476 -8.57 2.24 -1.14
C ASN A 476 -7.83 0.95 -0.78
N THR A 477 -7.74 0.03 -1.75
CA THR A 477 -7.00 -1.22 -1.64
C THR A 477 -5.74 -1.14 -2.48
N VAL A 478 -4.57 -1.20 -1.84
CA VAL A 478 -3.27 -0.94 -2.48
C VAL A 478 -2.28 -2.06 -2.19
N PHE A 479 -1.90 -2.86 -3.19
CA PHE A 479 -1.06 -4.04 -2.94
C PHE A 479 -0.15 -4.46 -4.09
N ASN A 480 0.92 -5.20 -3.78
CA ASN A 480 1.89 -5.74 -4.76
C ASN A 480 2.55 -4.69 -5.68
N ASN A 481 2.50 -3.40 -5.36
CA ASN A 481 3.20 -2.39 -6.14
C ASN A 481 4.70 -2.46 -5.83
N THR A 482 5.57 -2.22 -6.82
CA THR A 482 7.01 -2.49 -6.63
C THR A 482 7.72 -1.45 -5.76
N MET A 483 7.12 -0.27 -5.58
CA MET A 483 7.59 0.77 -4.66
C MET A 483 6.67 0.85 -3.42
N GLN A 484 6.41 2.05 -2.89
CA GLN A 484 5.52 2.23 -1.74
C GLN A 484 4.07 1.89 -2.09
N GLY A 485 3.26 1.55 -1.09
CA GLY A 485 1.81 1.52 -1.29
C GLY A 485 1.29 2.93 -1.60
N ILE A 486 1.46 3.85 -0.66
CA ILE A 486 1.11 5.26 -0.81
C ILE A 486 2.34 6.13 -0.57
N TYR A 487 2.68 6.98 -1.54
CA TYR A 487 3.79 7.92 -1.48
C TYR A 487 3.26 9.36 -1.40
N VAL A 488 3.70 10.12 -0.40
CA VAL A 488 3.24 11.49 -0.12
C VAL A 488 4.45 12.42 -0.01
N SER A 489 4.50 13.47 -0.82
CA SER A 489 5.66 14.37 -0.89
C SER A 489 5.23 15.82 -1.05
N ASN A 490 5.78 16.72 -0.21
CA ASN A 490 5.45 18.15 -0.19
C ASN A 490 3.92 18.39 -0.22
N SER A 491 3.17 17.57 0.50
CA SER A 491 1.71 17.54 0.47
C SER A 491 1.14 17.57 1.88
N SER A 492 0.34 18.58 2.17
CA SER A 492 -0.11 18.91 3.53
C SER A 492 -1.62 19.01 3.62
N GLN A 493 -2.19 18.85 4.81
CA GLN A 493 -3.65 18.97 5.03
C GLN A 493 -4.47 17.98 4.20
N ASN A 494 -3.92 16.79 3.92
CA ASN A 494 -4.66 15.70 3.28
C ASN A 494 -5.15 14.69 4.34
N THR A 495 -6.21 13.97 4.00
CA THR A 495 -6.78 12.90 4.84
C THR A 495 -6.56 11.54 4.18
N PHE A 496 -5.94 10.61 4.90
CA PHE A 496 -5.75 9.22 4.51
C PHE A 496 -6.52 8.35 5.51
N SER A 497 -7.65 7.78 5.11
CA SER A 497 -8.48 7.01 6.04
C SER A 497 -8.94 5.66 5.54
N ASP A 498 -8.91 4.65 6.41
CA ASP A 498 -9.48 3.32 6.13
C ASP A 498 -8.90 2.63 4.86
N ASN A 499 -7.68 2.99 4.46
CA ASN A 499 -7.00 2.34 3.34
C ASN A 499 -6.35 1.02 3.79
N THR A 500 -6.42 0.00 2.92
CA THR A 500 -5.74 -1.29 3.11
C THR A 500 -4.52 -1.34 2.19
N VAL A 501 -3.32 -1.34 2.78
CA VAL A 501 -2.04 -1.19 2.09
C VAL A 501 -1.12 -2.36 2.40
N THR A 502 -1.03 -3.34 1.50
CA THR A 502 -0.40 -4.64 1.81
C THR A 502 0.59 -5.15 0.77
N ASP A 503 1.63 -5.87 1.19
CA ASP A 503 2.57 -6.57 0.30
C ASP A 503 3.23 -5.65 -0.76
N ASN A 504 3.44 -4.36 -0.46
CA ASN A 504 4.15 -3.45 -1.36
C ASN A 504 5.66 -3.56 -1.20
N GLY A 505 6.39 -3.24 -2.27
CA GLY A 505 7.81 -3.44 -2.43
C GLY A 505 8.70 -2.49 -1.62
N GLU A 506 8.12 -1.47 -0.97
CA GLU A 506 8.78 -0.62 0.03
C GLU A 506 7.90 -0.38 1.26
N ASN A 507 7.75 0.88 1.72
CA ASN A 507 6.89 1.24 2.85
C ASN A 507 5.41 1.05 2.48
N GLY A 508 4.56 0.77 3.46
CA GLY A 508 3.11 0.86 3.26
C GLY A 508 2.74 2.30 2.88
N MET A 509 3.05 3.26 3.74
CA MET A 509 2.90 4.69 3.48
C MET A 509 4.17 5.47 3.81
N LEU A 510 4.59 6.37 2.92
CA LEU A 510 5.75 7.25 3.12
C LEU A 510 5.36 8.72 2.95
N PHE A 511 5.59 9.52 3.98
CA PHE A 511 5.41 10.98 3.97
C PHE A 511 6.77 11.66 4.03
N THR A 512 7.08 12.52 3.06
CA THR A 512 8.39 13.16 2.95
C THR A 512 8.31 14.61 2.47
N ASN A 513 9.45 15.33 2.50
CA ASN A 513 9.61 16.69 2.00
C ASN A 513 8.59 17.69 2.60
N SER A 514 8.47 17.73 3.93
CA SER A 514 7.51 18.61 4.63
C SER A 514 6.05 18.34 4.25
N SER A 515 5.67 17.05 4.24
CA SER A 515 4.27 16.64 4.13
C SER A 515 3.62 16.78 5.51
N ASP A 516 3.37 18.02 5.88
CA ASP A 516 2.96 18.41 7.24
C ASP A 516 1.44 18.41 7.41
N ASP A 517 0.96 18.35 8.66
CA ASP A 517 -0.45 18.57 9.01
C ASP A 517 -1.44 17.62 8.30
N ASN A 518 -1.05 16.37 8.01
CA ASN A 518 -1.96 15.37 7.44
C ASN A 518 -2.68 14.56 8.54
N THR A 519 -3.89 14.11 8.23
CA THR A 519 -4.67 13.19 9.08
C THR A 519 -4.61 11.78 8.53
N ILE A 520 -4.14 10.82 9.33
CA ILE A 520 -3.92 9.42 8.92
C ILE A 520 -4.68 8.53 9.90
N THR A 521 -5.82 7.96 9.49
CA THR A 521 -6.75 7.30 10.44
C THR A 521 -7.25 5.94 9.97
N GLY A 522 -7.26 4.92 10.82
CA GLY A 522 -7.93 3.64 10.52
C GLY A 522 -7.28 2.80 9.40
N ASN A 523 -6.06 3.14 8.97
CA ASN A 523 -5.41 2.44 7.87
C ASN A 523 -4.79 1.10 8.34
N ILE A 524 -4.81 0.10 7.47
CA ILE A 524 -4.25 -1.23 7.69
C ILE A 524 -3.03 -1.41 6.78
N LEU A 525 -1.85 -1.60 7.37
CA LEU A 525 -0.57 -1.64 6.66
C LEU A 525 0.19 -2.93 6.96
N GLN A 526 0.18 -3.88 6.03
CA GLN A 526 0.64 -5.24 6.31
C GLN A 526 1.65 -5.80 5.33
N ASN A 527 2.63 -6.56 5.83
CA ASN A 527 3.57 -7.33 5.01
C ASN A 527 4.31 -6.51 3.96
N ASN A 528 4.51 -5.20 4.19
CA ASN A 528 5.32 -4.37 3.31
C ASN A 528 6.80 -4.65 3.59
N THR A 529 7.66 -4.47 2.57
CA THR A 529 9.08 -4.85 2.71
C THR A 529 9.90 -3.86 3.53
N HIS A 530 9.35 -2.68 3.81
CA HIS A 530 9.88 -1.70 4.75
C HIS A 530 8.79 -1.39 5.78
N SER A 531 8.91 -0.27 6.49
CA SER A 531 8.00 0.08 7.57
C SER A 531 6.54 0.22 7.12
N GLY A 532 5.61 0.04 8.05
CA GLY A 532 4.19 0.31 7.81
C GLY A 532 3.99 1.77 7.39
N ILE A 533 4.19 2.70 8.32
CA ILE A 533 4.14 4.15 8.05
C ILE A 533 5.50 4.78 8.35
N THR A 534 6.03 5.57 7.42
CA THR A 534 7.22 6.38 7.63
C THR A 534 6.92 7.87 7.44
N LEU A 535 7.27 8.68 8.44
CA LEU A 535 7.28 10.14 8.39
C LEU A 535 8.74 10.63 8.34
N GLU A 536 9.15 11.17 7.20
CA GLU A 536 10.48 11.74 7.00
C GLU A 536 10.39 13.25 6.86
N ASN A 537 11.05 14.01 7.74
CA ASN A 537 11.04 15.47 7.74
C ASN A 537 9.63 16.09 7.62
N SER A 538 8.65 15.46 8.27
CA SER A 538 7.23 15.81 8.18
C SER A 538 6.66 15.98 9.60
N SER A 539 5.95 17.08 9.82
CA SER A 539 5.59 17.59 11.15
C SER A 539 4.09 17.77 11.29
N GLY A 540 3.59 17.77 12.52
CA GLY A 540 2.18 18.08 12.78
C GLY A 540 1.17 17.05 12.27
N ASN A 541 1.61 15.83 11.93
CA ASN A 541 0.71 14.79 11.43
C ASN A 541 -0.03 14.09 12.58
N ASP A 542 -1.31 13.81 12.36
CA ASP A 542 -2.20 13.15 13.32
C ASP A 542 -2.50 11.72 12.86
N LEU A 543 -1.95 10.74 13.58
CA LEU A 543 -2.06 9.31 13.31
C LEU A 543 -2.97 8.65 14.35
N ASN A 544 -4.14 8.19 13.94
CA ASN A 544 -5.15 7.64 14.84
C ASN A 544 -5.63 6.25 14.41
N ASP A 545 -5.71 5.30 15.34
CA ASP A 545 -6.34 4.00 15.10
C ASP A 545 -5.77 3.22 13.89
N ASN A 546 -4.50 3.43 13.51
CA ASN A 546 -3.87 2.69 12.41
C ASN A 546 -3.24 1.39 12.91
N THR A 547 -3.22 0.37 12.05
CA THR A 547 -2.60 -0.93 12.34
C THR A 547 -1.47 -1.21 11.35
N ALA A 548 -0.24 -1.32 11.85
CA ALA A 548 0.93 -1.73 11.09
C ALA A 548 1.41 -3.12 11.55
N SER A 549 1.30 -4.13 10.70
CA SER A 549 1.61 -5.51 11.10
C SER A 549 2.39 -6.35 10.10
N GLY A 550 3.36 -7.14 10.57
CA GLY A 550 4.08 -8.08 9.71
C GLY A 550 5.03 -7.43 8.70
N ASN A 551 5.37 -6.16 8.89
CA ASN A 551 6.28 -5.42 8.02
C ASN A 551 7.75 -5.85 8.30
N LEU A 552 8.61 -5.83 7.28
CA LEU A 552 10.01 -6.30 7.42
C LEU A 552 10.95 -5.29 8.11
N GLU A 553 10.46 -4.09 8.41
CA GLU A 553 11.13 -3.12 9.27
C GLU A 553 10.20 -2.75 10.42
N ASP A 554 9.97 -1.46 10.67
CA ASP A 554 9.23 -0.99 11.84
C ASP A 554 7.72 -0.91 11.55
N GLY A 555 6.89 -0.86 12.59
CA GLY A 555 5.47 -0.53 12.42
C GLY A 555 5.30 0.93 11.98
N PHE A 556 5.86 1.83 12.77
CA PHE A 556 5.81 3.28 12.55
C PHE A 556 7.20 3.89 12.71
N THR A 557 7.63 4.68 11.74
CA THR A 557 8.94 5.34 11.73
C THR A 557 8.79 6.85 11.62
N VAL A 558 9.51 7.60 12.45
CA VAL A 558 9.65 9.05 12.36
C VAL A 558 11.12 9.41 12.30
N SER A 559 11.53 10.09 11.24
CA SER A 559 12.91 10.54 11.05
C SER A 559 12.93 12.03 10.69
N GLY A 560 13.37 12.86 11.64
CA GLY A 560 13.17 14.31 11.52
C GLY A 560 11.69 14.71 11.65
N GLY A 561 11.38 15.98 11.36
CA GLY A 561 10.07 16.55 11.67
C GLY A 561 9.80 16.63 13.17
N SER A 562 8.70 17.27 13.57
CA SER A 562 8.34 17.39 14.99
C SER A 562 6.83 17.48 15.19
N SER A 563 6.38 17.39 16.44
CA SER A 563 4.98 17.64 16.80
C SER A 563 3.97 16.71 16.13
N ASN A 564 4.35 15.45 15.87
CA ASN A 564 3.42 14.44 15.38
C ASN A 564 2.67 13.77 16.56
N HIS A 565 1.41 13.41 16.34
CA HIS A 565 0.53 12.81 17.34
C HIS A 565 0.14 11.39 16.93
N PHE A 566 0.39 10.42 17.80
CA PHE A 566 0.00 9.02 17.63
C PHE A 566 -1.01 8.65 18.71
N THR A 567 -2.23 8.30 18.33
CA THR A 567 -3.27 7.87 19.27
C THR A 567 -3.84 6.51 18.87
N ASN A 568 -3.94 5.55 19.80
CA ASN A 568 -4.56 4.24 19.58
C ASN A 568 -4.00 3.43 18.39
N ASN A 569 -2.76 3.67 17.97
CA ASN A 569 -2.18 2.90 16.88
C ASN A 569 -1.65 1.55 17.39
N THR A 570 -1.68 0.54 16.52
CA THR A 570 -1.20 -0.82 16.82
C THR A 570 -0.05 -1.19 15.90
N ALA A 571 1.10 -1.54 16.47
CA ALA A 571 2.26 -2.08 15.78
C ALA A 571 2.51 -3.52 16.24
N GLU A 572 2.32 -4.51 15.37
CA GLU A 572 2.48 -5.91 15.78
C GLU A 572 3.22 -6.80 14.77
N TYR A 573 4.00 -7.77 15.27
CA TYR A 573 4.69 -8.75 14.43
C TYR A 573 5.62 -8.15 13.36
N ASN A 574 6.09 -6.92 13.53
CA ASN A 574 7.06 -6.32 12.61
C ASN A 574 8.46 -6.85 12.94
N GLU A 575 9.34 -7.01 11.94
CA GLU A 575 10.70 -7.52 12.17
C GLU A 575 11.59 -6.52 12.94
N GLY A 576 11.29 -5.21 12.85
CA GLY A 576 11.96 -4.12 13.55
C GLY A 576 11.27 -3.70 14.85
N ASP A 577 11.30 -2.40 15.15
CA ASP A 577 10.62 -1.76 16.27
C ASP A 577 9.11 -1.61 16.00
N GLY A 578 8.29 -1.55 17.05
CA GLY A 578 6.88 -1.17 16.89
C GLY A 578 6.75 0.30 16.46
N PHE A 579 7.38 1.19 17.23
CA PHE A 579 7.48 2.63 16.95
C PHE A 579 8.94 3.07 17.07
N ASN A 580 9.50 3.58 15.98
CA ASN A 580 10.87 4.08 15.91
C ASN A 580 10.88 5.59 15.68
N LEU A 581 11.21 6.36 16.71
CA LEU A 581 11.35 7.80 16.63
C LEU A 581 12.83 8.17 16.72
N ASN A 582 13.33 8.85 15.69
CA ASN A 582 14.74 9.17 15.56
C ASN A 582 14.97 10.62 15.11
N ASN A 583 15.79 11.37 15.86
CA ASN A 583 16.10 12.78 15.58
C ASN A 583 14.85 13.64 15.38
N THR A 584 13.85 13.48 16.24
CA THR A 584 12.55 14.16 16.15
C THR A 584 12.12 14.64 17.54
N ASP A 585 11.47 15.79 17.60
CA ASP A 585 11.15 16.47 18.85
C ASP A 585 9.64 16.71 19.00
N ASP A 586 9.20 17.00 20.23
CA ASP A 586 7.85 17.48 20.53
C ASP A 586 6.71 16.52 20.15
N ASN A 587 6.96 15.21 20.01
CA ASN A 587 5.93 14.25 19.63
C ASN A 587 5.08 13.81 20.83
N THR A 588 3.85 13.35 20.56
CA THR A 588 2.96 12.78 21.57
C THR A 588 2.44 11.42 21.13
N LEU A 589 2.68 10.40 21.95
CA LEU A 589 2.19 9.03 21.74
C LEU A 589 1.26 8.68 22.89
N THR A 590 -0.03 8.51 22.60
CA THR A 590 -1.07 8.20 23.59
C THR A 590 -1.78 6.89 23.27
N ASP A 591 -1.91 6.00 24.26
CA ASP A 591 -2.72 4.77 24.16
C ASP A 591 -2.36 3.86 22.97
N ASN A 592 -1.10 3.88 22.51
CA ASN A 592 -0.64 3.01 21.41
C ASN A 592 -0.18 1.65 21.93
N THR A 593 -0.29 0.62 21.08
CA THR A 593 0.12 -0.75 21.38
C THR A 593 1.25 -1.20 20.47
N ALA A 594 2.35 -1.70 21.03
CA ALA A 594 3.45 -2.32 20.31
C ALA A 594 3.69 -3.75 20.85
N SER A 595 3.41 -4.78 20.05
CA SER A 595 3.54 -6.15 20.53
C SER A 595 4.15 -7.14 19.55
N PHE A 596 4.91 -8.11 20.07
CA PHE A 596 5.52 -9.17 19.26
C PHE A 596 6.44 -8.67 18.13
N ASN A 597 7.04 -7.49 18.28
CA ASN A 597 7.99 -6.97 17.30
C ASN A 597 9.40 -7.54 17.56
N GLY A 598 10.20 -7.65 16.48
CA GLY A 598 11.53 -8.27 16.50
C GLY A 598 12.61 -7.43 17.18
N GLU A 599 12.36 -6.14 17.42
CA GLU A 599 13.20 -5.27 18.24
C GLU A 599 12.44 -4.72 19.46
N ASN A 600 12.36 -3.40 19.62
CA ASN A 600 11.73 -2.75 20.78
C ASN A 600 10.25 -2.47 20.50
N GLY A 601 9.45 -2.31 21.55
CA GLY A 601 8.08 -1.80 21.38
C GLY A 601 8.12 -0.34 20.91
N PHE A 602 8.83 0.50 21.66
CA PHE A 602 9.02 1.92 21.37
C PHE A 602 10.50 2.28 21.50
N ARG A 603 11.06 2.87 20.46
CA ARG A 603 12.42 3.41 20.40
C ARG A 603 12.39 4.92 20.28
N LEU A 604 13.09 5.58 21.20
CA LEU A 604 13.29 7.02 21.26
C LEU A 604 14.80 7.29 21.19
N ASP A 605 15.26 7.84 20.07
CA ASP A 605 16.69 8.05 19.81
C ASP A 605 16.97 9.49 19.37
N ASN A 606 17.75 10.23 20.16
CA ASN A 606 18.07 11.65 19.91
C ASN A 606 16.83 12.56 19.90
N ILE A 607 16.02 12.50 20.96
CA ILE A 607 14.72 13.17 21.05
C ILE A 607 14.72 14.24 22.15
N VAL A 608 13.98 15.32 21.94
CA VAL A 608 13.67 16.33 22.95
C VAL A 608 12.16 16.48 23.14
N ASN A 609 11.74 16.62 24.41
CA ASN A 609 10.38 17.05 24.78
C ASN A 609 9.24 16.18 24.21
N THR A 610 9.38 14.86 24.24
CA THR A 610 8.36 13.91 23.76
C THR A 610 7.56 13.29 24.92
N THR A 611 6.25 13.13 24.73
CA THR A 611 5.34 12.57 25.74
C THR A 611 4.80 11.21 25.30
N LEU A 612 4.96 10.20 26.15
CA LEU A 612 4.37 8.86 26.02
C LEU A 612 3.39 8.64 27.16
N GLN A 613 2.10 8.52 26.85
CA GLN A 613 1.04 8.32 27.84
C GLN A 613 0.22 7.06 27.54
N GLY A 614 0.05 6.16 28.51
CA GLY A 614 -0.91 5.05 28.37
C GLY A 614 -0.53 3.97 27.34
N ASN A 615 0.71 3.96 26.84
CA ASN A 615 1.12 3.03 25.80
C ASN A 615 1.42 1.63 26.36
N GLU A 616 1.13 0.59 25.58
CA GLU A 616 1.38 -0.82 25.92
C GLU A 616 2.50 -1.40 25.03
N ALA A 617 3.58 -1.89 25.63
CA ALA A 617 4.67 -2.59 24.96
C ALA A 617 4.75 -4.04 25.46
N GLU A 618 4.30 -5.01 24.66
CA GLU A 618 4.14 -6.40 25.10
C GLU A 618 4.91 -7.42 24.26
N GLU A 619 5.66 -8.31 24.90
CA GLU A 619 6.27 -9.49 24.26
C GLU A 619 7.15 -9.14 23.03
N ASN A 620 7.83 -7.99 23.04
CA ASN A 620 8.82 -7.64 22.03
C ASN A 620 10.18 -8.28 22.36
N ASP A 621 10.96 -8.61 21.34
CA ASP A 621 12.20 -9.38 21.49
C ASP A 621 13.31 -8.60 22.24
N SER A 622 13.26 -7.26 22.25
CA SER A 622 14.18 -6.37 22.97
C SER A 622 13.49 -5.61 24.12
N SER A 623 13.53 -4.27 24.15
CA SER A 623 12.96 -3.48 25.24
C SER A 623 11.50 -3.13 24.94
N GLY A 624 10.65 -3.05 25.95
CA GLY A 624 9.32 -2.45 25.78
C GLY A 624 9.48 -0.99 25.36
N PHE A 625 10.33 -0.26 26.09
CA PHE A 625 10.73 1.11 25.77
C PHE A 625 12.26 1.23 25.79
N PHE A 626 12.84 1.76 24.72
CA PHE A 626 14.25 2.10 24.61
C PHE A 626 14.39 3.61 24.44
N VAL A 627 15.07 4.26 25.39
CA VAL A 627 15.26 5.71 25.44
C VAL A 627 16.76 5.99 25.42
N HIS A 628 17.23 6.60 24.34
CA HIS A 628 18.65 6.85 24.12
C HIS A 628 18.91 8.29 23.67
N ASN A 629 19.94 8.91 24.25
CA ASN A 629 20.32 10.31 23.99
C ASN A 629 19.12 11.27 23.97
N THR A 630 18.20 11.11 24.91
CA THR A 630 16.92 11.83 24.96
C THR A 630 16.90 12.78 26.15
N THR A 631 16.25 13.93 25.99
CA THR A 631 16.08 14.92 27.07
C THR A 631 14.65 15.41 27.19
N ASP A 632 14.21 15.75 28.41
CA ASP A 632 12.88 16.32 28.69
C ASP A 632 11.70 15.43 28.26
N ALA A 633 11.87 14.11 28.15
CA ALA A 633 10.77 13.20 27.82
C ALA A 633 9.94 12.82 29.05
N THR A 634 8.63 12.62 28.86
CA THR A 634 7.69 12.21 29.91
C THR A 634 7.02 10.90 29.54
N LEU A 635 7.20 9.86 30.35
CA LEU A 635 6.53 8.56 30.20
C LEU A 635 5.58 8.37 31.40
N THR A 636 4.28 8.42 31.15
CA THR A 636 3.25 8.29 32.20
C THR A 636 2.25 7.19 31.91
N ASN A 637 1.93 6.35 32.90
CA ASN A 637 0.92 5.28 32.78
C ASN A 637 1.20 4.27 31.64
N ASN A 638 2.46 4.05 31.27
CA ASN A 638 2.80 3.07 30.24
C ASN A 638 3.02 1.67 30.85
N THR A 639 2.78 0.64 30.06
CA THR A 639 2.94 -0.77 30.45
C THR A 639 3.97 -1.44 29.57
N ALA A 640 4.98 -2.10 30.16
CA ALA A 640 5.99 -2.90 29.47
C ALA A 640 6.07 -4.30 30.08
N ILE A 641 5.50 -5.31 29.40
CA ILE A 641 5.35 -6.67 29.93
C ILE A 641 5.87 -7.71 28.94
N GLY A 642 6.60 -8.72 29.43
CA GLY A 642 7.01 -9.87 28.63
C GLY A 642 8.16 -9.58 27.64
N ASN A 643 8.75 -8.39 27.68
CA ASN A 643 9.87 -8.03 26.83
C ASN A 643 11.20 -8.57 27.40
N TRP A 644 12.32 -8.38 26.69
CA TRP A 644 13.64 -8.60 27.29
C TRP A 644 13.90 -7.61 28.43
N GLN A 645 13.69 -6.32 28.19
CA GLN A 645 13.72 -5.28 29.22
C GLN A 645 12.41 -4.51 29.21
N GLY A 646 11.91 -4.06 30.36
CA GLY A 646 10.72 -3.21 30.40
C GLY A 646 11.03 -1.83 29.81
N LEU A 647 11.96 -1.12 30.44
CA LEU A 647 12.44 0.19 30.01
C LEU A 647 13.97 0.29 30.18
N LEU A 648 14.65 0.68 29.10
CA LEU A 648 16.08 0.96 29.04
C LEU A 648 16.29 2.45 28.78
N ILE A 649 17.04 3.13 29.65
CA ILE A 649 17.42 4.54 29.51
C ILE A 649 18.94 4.64 29.44
N GLU A 650 19.45 5.17 28.33
CA GLU A 650 20.88 5.31 28.04
C GLU A 650 21.24 6.74 27.61
N ASP A 651 22.37 7.26 28.13
CA ASP A 651 22.93 8.56 27.75
C ASP A 651 21.90 9.73 27.75
N SER A 652 20.92 9.69 28.67
CA SER A 652 19.75 10.58 28.66
C SER A 652 19.67 11.44 29.93
N SER A 653 18.92 12.54 29.88
CA SER A 653 18.68 13.36 31.07
C SER A 653 17.28 13.94 31.16
N ASP A 654 16.89 14.37 32.35
CA ASP A 654 15.64 15.12 32.56
C ASP A 654 14.39 14.33 32.11
N ILE A 655 14.41 13.00 32.26
CA ILE A 655 13.29 12.11 31.94
C ILE A 655 12.38 11.96 33.16
N THR A 656 11.08 12.09 32.95
CA THR A 656 10.05 11.86 33.96
C THR A 656 9.34 10.54 33.72
N LEU A 657 9.36 9.64 34.71
CA LEU A 657 8.65 8.36 34.71
C LEU A 657 7.61 8.35 35.82
N GLU A 658 6.33 8.30 35.47
CA GLU A 658 5.24 8.26 36.45
C GLU A 658 4.24 7.13 36.20
N GLN A 659 3.92 6.35 37.22
CA GLN A 659 2.85 5.34 37.17
C GLN A 659 3.05 4.26 36.09
N ASN A 660 4.28 3.94 35.70
CA ASN A 660 4.54 2.91 34.70
C ASN A 660 4.63 1.51 35.34
N ASP A 661 4.11 0.50 34.63
CA ASP A 661 4.23 -0.92 35.00
C ASP A 661 5.26 -1.62 34.11
N LEU A 662 6.41 -1.97 34.68
CA LEU A 662 7.56 -2.57 34.00
C LEU A 662 7.79 -4.01 34.48
N SER A 663 6.71 -4.78 34.62
CA SER A 663 6.72 -6.10 35.25
C SER A 663 6.87 -7.25 34.25
N TYR A 664 7.30 -8.42 34.74
CA TYR A 664 7.35 -9.69 33.99
C TYR A 664 8.23 -9.68 32.74
N ASN A 665 9.25 -8.83 32.68
CA ASN A 665 10.26 -8.84 31.64
C ASN A 665 11.34 -9.88 31.94
N SER A 666 11.89 -10.50 30.89
CA SER A 666 12.80 -11.63 31.05
C SER A 666 14.18 -11.24 31.58
N TYR A 667 14.51 -9.95 31.61
CA TYR A 667 15.74 -9.39 32.15
C TYR A 667 15.49 -8.23 33.14
N TYR A 668 15.48 -6.98 32.68
CA TYR A 668 15.28 -5.82 33.55
C TYR A 668 13.84 -5.33 33.54
N GLY A 669 13.34 -4.84 34.68
CA GLY A 669 12.20 -3.94 34.71
C GLY A 669 12.60 -2.56 34.21
N LEU A 670 13.51 -1.91 34.94
CA LEU A 670 14.11 -0.62 34.62
C LEU A 670 15.64 -0.68 34.70
N ASN A 671 16.30 -0.34 33.60
CA ASN A 671 17.75 -0.21 33.50
C ASN A 671 18.14 1.21 33.10
N ILE A 672 18.87 1.89 33.98
CA ILE A 672 19.38 3.25 33.78
C ILE A 672 20.90 3.17 33.63
N SER A 673 21.42 3.63 32.49
CA SER A 673 22.86 3.65 32.19
C SER A 673 23.31 5.04 31.70
N GLU A 674 24.38 5.56 32.29
CA GLU A 674 25.02 6.83 31.90
C GLU A 674 24.05 8.01 31.75
N SER A 675 22.98 8.00 32.54
CA SER A 675 21.88 8.96 32.46
C SER A 675 21.74 9.72 33.77
N GLY A 676 21.32 10.97 33.74
CA GLY A 676 21.28 11.86 34.91
C GLY A 676 19.94 12.58 35.07
N GLN A 677 19.65 13.11 36.27
CA GLN A 677 18.48 14.00 36.49
C GLN A 677 17.10 13.37 36.16
N LEU A 678 16.94 12.06 36.38
CA LEU A 678 15.67 11.37 36.21
C LEU A 678 14.72 11.63 37.38
N THR A 679 13.42 11.69 37.09
CA THR A 679 12.34 11.84 38.08
C THR A 679 11.42 10.63 38.02
N LEU A 680 11.34 9.84 39.10
CA LEU A 680 10.55 8.59 39.15
C LEU A 680 9.54 8.63 40.28
N HIS A 681 8.25 8.44 39.97
CA HIS A 681 7.17 8.31 40.94
C HIS A 681 6.18 7.20 40.56
N ASP A 682 5.66 6.48 41.55
CA ASP A 682 4.59 5.48 41.43
C ASP A 682 4.87 4.36 40.40
N ASN A 683 6.13 4.10 40.04
CA ASN A 683 6.47 3.05 39.06
C ASN A 683 6.58 1.67 39.73
N THR A 684 6.18 0.64 39.01
CA THR A 684 6.14 -0.74 39.50
C THR A 684 7.03 -1.65 38.65
N MET A 685 7.91 -2.41 39.30
CA MET A 685 8.80 -3.39 38.65
C MET A 685 8.71 -4.71 39.41
N ASN A 686 7.89 -5.65 38.94
CA ASN A 686 7.69 -6.94 39.62
C ASN A 686 8.04 -8.13 38.73
N ASN A 687 8.53 -9.20 39.34
CA ASN A 687 8.74 -10.49 38.68
C ASN A 687 9.62 -10.41 37.43
N ASN A 688 10.54 -9.45 37.38
CA ASN A 688 11.61 -9.42 36.40
C ASN A 688 12.77 -10.31 36.89
N LYS A 689 13.73 -10.65 36.02
CA LYS A 689 14.98 -11.27 36.51
C LYS A 689 15.69 -10.30 37.47
N TYR A 690 15.71 -9.03 37.09
CA TYR A 690 16.20 -7.89 37.85
C TYR A 690 15.22 -6.72 37.74
N ASN A 691 14.81 -6.11 38.84
CA ASN A 691 13.79 -5.06 38.79
C ASN A 691 14.38 -3.70 38.46
N PHE A 692 15.32 -3.21 39.27
CA PHE A 692 15.85 -1.85 39.16
C PHE A 692 17.37 -1.80 39.14
N LYS A 693 17.95 -1.09 38.16
CA LYS A 693 19.39 -0.86 38.03
C LYS A 693 19.68 0.60 37.66
N VAL A 694 20.73 1.14 38.28
CA VAL A 694 21.37 2.42 37.94
C VAL A 694 22.88 2.17 37.86
N ASP A 695 23.48 2.53 36.73
CA ASP A 695 24.91 2.39 36.45
C ASP A 695 25.47 3.62 35.71
N GLY A 696 26.75 3.90 35.91
CA GLY A 696 27.41 5.04 35.27
C GLY A 696 28.84 5.28 35.77
N THR A 697 29.60 6.02 34.96
CA THR A 697 31.02 6.32 35.24
C THR A 697 31.22 7.69 35.88
N THR A 698 30.25 8.59 35.79
CA THR A 698 30.29 9.92 36.41
C THR A 698 29.38 10.01 37.63
N ASP A 699 29.63 10.97 38.52
CA ASP A 699 28.74 11.19 39.67
C ASP A 699 27.37 11.72 39.24
N ASP A 700 27.30 12.48 38.15
CA ASP A 700 26.05 13.03 37.62
C ASP A 700 25.07 11.92 37.19
N SER A 701 25.59 10.75 36.78
CA SER A 701 24.80 9.56 36.42
C SER A 701 24.03 8.92 37.58
N PHE A 702 24.20 9.39 38.83
CA PHE A 702 23.54 8.86 40.02
C PHE A 702 22.70 9.91 40.79
N TYR A 703 22.58 11.15 40.28
CA TYR A 703 21.72 12.16 40.90
C TYR A 703 20.34 12.14 40.24
N HIS A 704 19.39 11.52 40.94
CA HIS A 704 17.99 11.37 40.51
C HIS A 704 17.03 11.78 41.64
N ASP A 705 15.80 12.13 41.26
CA ASP A 705 14.66 12.27 42.16
C ASP A 705 13.82 10.99 42.10
N ILE A 706 14.05 10.09 43.04
CA ILE A 706 13.38 8.78 43.11
C ILE A 706 12.85 8.61 44.52
N ASP A 707 11.53 8.67 44.68
CA ASP A 707 10.90 8.51 45.99
C ASP A 707 10.50 7.05 46.27
N THR A 708 9.99 6.81 47.48
CA THR A 708 9.60 5.48 47.95
C THR A 708 8.25 4.99 47.42
N SER A 709 7.58 5.76 46.54
CA SER A 709 6.38 5.29 45.85
C SER A 709 6.70 4.28 44.74
N ASN A 710 7.94 4.29 44.24
CA ASN A 710 8.44 3.28 43.31
C ASN A 710 8.68 1.95 44.02
N THR A 711 8.28 0.84 43.40
CA THR A 711 8.35 -0.49 44.01
C THR A 711 9.03 -1.55 43.16
N VAL A 712 9.82 -2.41 43.82
CA VAL A 712 10.44 -3.62 43.28
C VAL A 712 9.92 -4.85 44.02
N ASP A 713 9.27 -5.79 43.31
CA ASP A 713 8.56 -6.94 43.91
C ASP A 713 7.64 -6.55 45.09
N GLY A 714 6.93 -5.43 44.94
CA GLY A 714 6.03 -4.85 45.94
C GLY A 714 6.70 -4.17 47.13
N LYS A 715 8.03 -4.05 47.16
CA LYS A 715 8.81 -3.35 48.20
C LYS A 715 9.32 -2.00 47.72
N GLN A 716 9.57 -1.06 48.63
CA GLN A 716 9.96 0.31 48.28
C GLN A 716 11.42 0.41 47.82
N ILE A 717 11.68 1.19 46.77
CA ILE A 717 13.04 1.65 46.44
C ILE A 717 13.42 2.76 47.42
N HIS A 718 14.51 2.59 48.17
CA HIS A 718 15.06 3.66 49.01
C HIS A 718 16.27 4.29 48.32
N TYR A 719 16.01 5.35 47.54
CA TYR A 719 17.04 6.11 46.84
C TYR A 719 17.33 7.43 47.59
N LEU A 720 18.45 7.48 48.31
CA LEU A 720 18.77 8.58 49.22
C LEU A 720 19.84 9.49 48.58
N THR A 721 19.47 10.70 48.20
CA THR A 721 20.38 11.70 47.63
C THR A 721 20.57 12.89 48.58
N ASN A 722 21.82 13.24 48.89
CA ASN A 722 22.17 14.40 49.74
C ASN A 722 21.48 14.39 51.13
N THR A 723 21.26 13.21 51.71
CA THR A 723 20.52 13.05 52.97
C THR A 723 21.44 12.88 54.18
N SER A 724 20.91 13.13 55.38
CA SER A 724 21.63 12.89 56.63
C SER A 724 20.73 12.35 57.74
N ASP A 725 21.31 11.58 58.65
CA ASP A 725 20.64 11.02 59.84
C ASP A 725 19.43 10.10 59.49
N VAL A 726 19.60 9.22 58.50
CA VAL A 726 18.57 8.29 58.00
C VAL A 726 18.79 6.87 58.56
N ASN A 727 17.69 6.20 58.94
CA ASN A 727 17.71 4.79 59.35
C ASN A 727 16.74 3.97 58.47
N ILE A 728 17.29 2.98 57.78
CA ILE A 728 16.57 1.98 57.00
C ILE A 728 16.61 0.65 57.76
N ASP A 729 15.46 0.16 58.18
CA ASP A 729 15.35 -1.10 58.91
C ASP A 729 14.26 -2.03 58.34
N SER A 730 14.03 -3.17 58.98
CA SER A 730 12.96 -4.11 58.58
C SER A 730 11.57 -3.48 58.43
N GLY A 731 11.28 -2.36 59.09
CA GLY A 731 10.02 -1.62 58.98
C GLY A 731 9.96 -0.65 57.80
N SER A 732 11.08 -0.38 57.14
CA SER A 732 11.17 0.46 55.94
C SER A 732 10.69 -0.25 54.67
N ASP A 733 10.51 -1.57 54.72
CA ASP A 733 10.08 -2.42 53.60
C ASP A 733 10.92 -2.20 52.32
N ALA A 734 12.24 -2.09 52.50
CA ALA A 734 13.17 -1.80 51.41
C ALA A 734 13.36 -3.02 50.50
N GLY A 735 13.23 -2.81 49.19
CA GLY A 735 13.56 -3.78 48.14
C GLY A 735 14.99 -3.64 47.62
N THR A 736 15.48 -2.41 47.53
CA THR A 736 16.88 -2.04 47.24
C THR A 736 17.20 -0.71 47.92
N VAL A 737 18.49 -0.44 48.17
CA VAL A 737 18.94 0.79 48.84
C VAL A 737 20.10 1.43 48.08
N TYR A 738 19.92 2.69 47.69
CA TYR A 738 20.96 3.54 47.11
C TYR A 738 21.23 4.72 48.05
N CYS A 739 22.49 5.01 48.35
CA CYS A 739 22.89 6.18 49.15
C CYS A 739 23.95 6.98 48.41
N ILE A 740 23.55 8.14 47.89
CA ILE A 740 24.37 9.02 47.08
C ILE A 740 24.60 10.31 47.87
N ASN A 741 25.85 10.55 48.26
CA ASN A 741 26.23 11.71 49.09
C ASN A 741 25.48 11.78 50.44
N CYS A 742 25.40 10.65 51.14
CA CYS A 742 24.74 10.54 52.44
C CYS A 742 25.70 10.73 53.62
N THR A 743 25.19 11.18 54.76
CA THR A 743 25.95 11.20 56.03
C THR A 743 25.17 10.58 57.18
N ASN A 744 25.83 9.84 58.08
CA ASN A 744 25.20 9.23 59.27
C ASN A 744 23.98 8.35 58.92
N THR A 745 24.16 7.37 58.03
CA THR A 745 23.07 6.49 57.59
C THR A 745 23.23 5.08 58.16
N SER A 746 22.15 4.48 58.67
CA SER A 746 22.13 3.07 59.11
C SER A 746 21.18 2.23 58.27
N ILE A 747 21.63 1.05 57.84
CA ILE A 747 20.85 0.08 57.05
C ILE A 747 20.93 -1.27 57.79
N SER A 748 19.79 -1.83 58.22
CA SER A 748 19.81 -3.08 58.97
C SER A 748 18.57 -3.94 58.83
N ASP A 749 18.69 -5.25 59.05
CA ASP A 749 17.55 -6.18 59.12
C ASP A 749 16.66 -6.21 57.85
N VAL A 750 17.22 -5.93 56.67
CA VAL A 750 16.51 -5.91 55.37
C VAL A 750 16.94 -7.06 54.46
N THR A 751 16.05 -7.46 53.54
CA THR A 751 16.32 -8.46 52.49
C THR A 751 16.13 -7.83 51.12
N LEU A 752 17.22 -7.80 50.35
CA LEU A 752 17.38 -7.03 49.13
C LEU A 752 17.76 -7.99 48.00
N SER A 753 16.86 -8.17 47.03
CA SER A 753 17.04 -9.22 46.03
C SER A 753 16.53 -8.84 44.66
N SER A 754 17.09 -9.45 43.62
CA SER A 754 16.63 -9.30 42.23
C SER A 754 16.69 -7.85 41.74
N ASN A 755 17.80 -7.15 41.99
CA ASN A 755 18.07 -5.80 41.48
C ASN A 755 19.47 -5.72 40.85
N GLY A 756 19.82 -4.57 40.25
CA GLY A 756 21.20 -4.29 39.84
C GLY A 756 22.16 -4.37 41.03
N TYR A 757 21.79 -3.67 42.12
CA TYR A 757 22.46 -3.77 43.41
C TYR A 757 21.47 -4.06 44.53
N GLY A 758 21.88 -4.84 45.53
CA GLY A 758 21.14 -4.91 46.79
C GLY A 758 21.30 -3.62 47.58
N VAL A 759 22.55 -3.23 47.84
CA VAL A 759 22.92 -1.92 48.41
C VAL A 759 24.01 -1.26 47.56
N ASN A 760 23.84 0.00 47.19
CA ASN A 760 24.86 0.81 46.52
C ASN A 760 25.13 2.10 47.31
N ILE A 761 26.37 2.29 47.79
CA ILE A 761 26.78 3.47 48.57
C ILE A 761 27.85 4.23 47.80
N ARG A 762 27.59 5.50 47.51
CA ARG A 762 28.49 6.38 46.76
C ARG A 762 28.71 7.71 47.47
N ASN A 763 29.95 8.20 47.48
CA ASN A 763 30.31 9.53 47.99
C ASN A 763 29.80 9.83 49.42
N SER A 764 29.71 8.81 50.28
CA SER A 764 29.00 8.90 51.56
C SER A 764 29.93 8.72 52.76
N THR A 765 29.57 9.31 53.89
CA THR A 765 30.37 9.28 55.13
C THR A 765 29.57 8.72 56.31
N ASN A 766 30.22 7.89 57.14
CA ASN A 766 29.62 7.31 58.34
C ASN A 766 28.34 6.52 58.04
N VAL A 767 28.45 5.53 57.15
CA VAL A 767 27.37 4.59 56.81
C VAL A 767 27.56 3.26 57.54
N SER A 768 26.53 2.76 58.23
CA SER A 768 26.57 1.47 58.94
C SER A 768 25.54 0.49 58.39
N ILE A 769 26.03 -0.62 57.83
CA ILE A 769 25.21 -1.69 57.29
C ILE A 769 25.38 -2.92 58.19
N ASN A 770 24.27 -3.45 58.72
CA ASN A 770 24.33 -4.57 59.66
C ASN A 770 23.17 -5.56 59.48
N ASN A 771 23.48 -6.86 59.48
CA ASN A 771 22.47 -7.93 59.45
C ASN A 771 21.50 -7.84 58.26
N ILE A 772 22.03 -7.60 57.05
CA ILE A 772 21.23 -7.66 55.82
C ILE A 772 21.35 -9.02 55.14
N ASN A 773 20.34 -9.38 54.35
CA ASN A 773 20.43 -10.43 53.34
C ASN A 773 20.40 -9.80 51.95
N SER A 774 21.46 -9.97 51.16
CA SER A 774 21.54 -9.45 49.79
C SER A 774 21.78 -10.59 48.81
N GLU A 775 20.77 -10.89 47.97
CA GLU A 775 20.78 -12.08 47.13
C GLU A 775 20.26 -11.90 45.71
N SER A 776 20.82 -12.64 44.75
CA SER A 776 20.34 -12.64 43.36
C SER A 776 20.30 -11.25 42.70
N ASN A 777 21.32 -10.43 42.97
CA ASN A 777 21.52 -9.15 42.29
C ASN A 777 22.54 -9.29 41.14
N GLU A 778 22.39 -8.44 40.12
CA GLU A 778 23.17 -8.52 38.88
C GLU A 778 24.62 -8.05 39.03
N MET A 779 24.84 -6.84 39.54
CA MET A 779 26.17 -6.23 39.61
C MET A 779 26.89 -6.58 40.90
N ALA A 780 26.26 -6.27 42.03
CA ALA A 780 26.75 -6.69 43.33
C ALA A 780 25.68 -6.78 44.41
N GLY A 781 25.90 -7.64 45.40
CA GLY A 781 25.06 -7.66 46.59
C GLY A 781 25.20 -6.38 47.41
N VAL A 782 26.43 -5.92 47.62
CA VAL A 782 26.74 -4.62 48.26
C VAL A 782 27.89 -3.94 47.52
N SER A 783 27.73 -2.66 47.21
CA SER A 783 28.75 -1.86 46.54
C SER A 783 29.11 -0.59 47.33
N PHE A 784 30.39 -0.24 47.32
CA PHE A 784 30.95 0.97 47.92
C PHE A 784 31.83 1.71 46.92
N THR A 785 31.57 3.01 46.76
CA THR A 785 32.38 3.90 45.92
C THR A 785 32.67 5.21 46.64
N SER A 786 33.95 5.56 46.78
CA SER A 786 34.40 6.81 47.41
C SER A 786 33.74 7.10 48.77
N VAL A 787 33.75 6.11 49.68
CA VAL A 787 33.11 6.21 51.01
C VAL A 787 34.13 6.48 52.12
N GLU A 788 33.66 7.01 53.25
CA GLU A 788 34.48 7.24 54.45
C GLU A 788 33.75 6.78 55.73
N GLU A 789 34.49 6.25 56.71
CA GLU A 789 33.97 5.77 58.00
C GLU A 789 32.79 4.77 57.86
N THR A 790 32.86 3.86 56.88
CA THR A 790 31.75 2.96 56.53
C THR A 790 31.95 1.54 57.07
N THR A 791 30.87 0.89 57.51
CA THR A 791 30.91 -0.48 58.07
C THR A 791 29.87 -1.38 57.42
N LEU A 792 30.24 -2.63 57.10
CA LEU A 792 29.33 -3.71 56.73
C LEU A 792 29.58 -4.90 57.66
N SER A 793 28.56 -5.31 58.41
CA SER A 793 28.73 -6.37 59.39
C SER A 793 27.58 -7.35 59.51
N ASN A 794 27.90 -8.56 59.96
CA ASN A 794 26.94 -9.63 60.27
C ASN A 794 25.95 -9.93 59.12
N SER A 795 26.32 -9.67 57.88
CA SER A 795 25.41 -9.74 56.73
C SER A 795 25.66 -10.99 55.89
N THR A 796 24.60 -11.48 55.24
CA THR A 796 24.67 -12.59 54.29
C THR A 796 24.54 -12.04 52.88
N ILE A 797 25.53 -12.32 52.04
CA ILE A 797 25.60 -11.85 50.67
C ILE A 797 25.82 -13.04 49.76
N SER A 798 24.79 -13.44 49.02
CA SER A 798 24.80 -14.74 48.35
C SER A 798 24.05 -14.81 47.03
N TYR A 799 24.41 -15.73 46.16
CA TYR A 799 23.69 -15.98 44.90
C TYR A 799 23.57 -14.77 43.97
N ASN A 800 24.48 -13.80 44.06
CA ASN A 800 24.54 -12.68 43.14
C ASN A 800 25.26 -13.09 41.84
N ASP A 801 24.71 -12.69 40.69
CA ASP A 801 25.28 -12.97 39.35
C ASP A 801 26.60 -12.20 39.12
N GLY A 802 26.83 -11.14 39.92
CA GLY A 802 28.06 -10.36 39.99
C GLY A 802 28.89 -10.63 41.24
N PHE A 803 29.48 -9.59 41.82
CA PHE A 803 30.27 -9.72 43.05
C PHE A 803 29.37 -9.74 44.29
N GLY A 804 29.72 -10.51 45.33
CA GLY A 804 29.06 -10.37 46.61
C GLY A 804 29.27 -8.94 47.14
N ILE A 805 30.54 -8.55 47.32
CA ILE A 805 30.91 -7.20 47.75
C ILE A 805 31.82 -6.57 46.72
N LEU A 806 31.46 -5.38 46.25
CA LEU A 806 32.27 -4.54 45.37
C LEU A 806 32.73 -3.28 46.12
N VAL A 807 34.03 -3.01 46.11
CA VAL A 807 34.61 -1.75 46.59
C VAL A 807 35.41 -1.15 45.44
N ASP A 808 34.98 0.01 44.94
CA ASP A 808 35.60 0.71 43.81
C ASP A 808 36.01 2.14 44.20
N ASP A 809 37.12 2.63 43.69
CA ASP A 809 37.69 3.98 43.94
C ASP A 809 37.52 4.48 45.40
N ASN A 810 37.94 3.66 46.37
CA ASN A 810 37.72 3.92 47.78
C ASN A 810 39.03 4.11 48.55
N GLN A 811 39.23 5.29 49.14
CA GLN A 811 40.41 5.58 49.97
C GLN A 811 40.07 5.82 51.45
N GLY A 812 38.79 5.99 51.79
CA GLY A 812 38.34 6.15 53.17
C GLY A 812 38.25 4.82 53.92
N LEU A 813 38.19 4.88 55.26
CA LEU A 813 38.10 3.69 56.10
C LEU A 813 36.78 2.94 55.85
N THR A 814 36.90 1.70 55.39
CA THR A 814 35.76 0.77 55.21
C THR A 814 36.03 -0.52 55.98
N VAL A 815 35.13 -0.94 56.88
CA VAL A 815 35.28 -2.15 57.70
C VAL A 815 34.22 -3.20 57.34
N LEU A 816 34.66 -4.31 56.77
CA LEU A 816 33.84 -5.48 56.44
C LEU A 816 34.09 -6.55 57.52
N SER A 817 33.11 -6.79 58.41
CA SER A 817 33.31 -7.65 59.60
C SER A 817 32.17 -8.64 59.84
N GLY A 818 32.47 -9.93 59.96
CA GLY A 818 31.44 -10.91 60.34
C GLY A 818 30.47 -11.30 59.23
N ASN A 819 30.83 -11.06 57.96
CA ASN A 819 29.92 -11.30 56.82
C ASN A 819 30.06 -12.72 56.28
N THR A 820 28.98 -13.25 55.73
CA THR A 820 28.97 -14.50 54.96
C THR A 820 28.80 -14.13 53.49
N VAL A 821 29.82 -14.38 52.67
CA VAL A 821 29.86 -14.06 51.24
C VAL A 821 30.02 -15.35 50.46
N ASN A 822 28.92 -15.88 49.91
CA ASN A 822 28.92 -17.23 49.35
C ASN A 822 28.08 -17.39 48.08
N SER A 823 28.49 -18.30 47.21
CA SER A 823 27.69 -18.66 46.01
C SER A 823 27.41 -17.48 45.09
N ASN A 824 28.27 -16.47 45.08
CA ASN A 824 28.24 -15.38 44.11
C ASN A 824 29.18 -15.71 42.94
N ASN A 825 29.03 -15.02 41.81
CA ASN A 825 29.97 -15.15 40.70
C ASN A 825 31.40 -14.73 41.13
N GLY A 826 31.53 -13.61 41.84
CA GLY A 826 32.76 -13.24 42.56
C GLY A 826 32.49 -12.96 44.05
N GLY A 827 33.42 -13.28 44.95
CA GLY A 827 33.23 -13.04 46.38
C GLY A 827 33.33 -11.56 46.75
N ILE A 828 34.56 -11.04 46.85
CA ILE A 828 34.84 -9.63 47.16
C ILE A 828 35.78 -9.06 46.10
N LEU A 829 35.44 -7.92 45.48
CA LEU A 829 36.34 -7.16 44.60
C LEU A 829 36.74 -5.85 45.29
N LEU A 830 38.06 -5.60 45.38
CA LEU A 830 38.63 -4.30 45.68
C LEU A 830 39.30 -3.76 44.41
N LYS A 831 38.82 -2.65 43.90
CA LYS A 831 39.32 -1.99 42.70
C LYS A 831 39.71 -0.55 43.01
N ASP A 832 40.92 -0.14 42.61
CA ASP A 832 41.46 1.20 42.86
C ASP A 832 41.33 1.68 44.32
N SER A 833 41.43 0.73 45.27
CA SER A 833 40.98 0.94 46.65
C SER A 833 42.06 0.69 47.71
N GLY A 834 41.99 1.45 48.80
CA GLY A 834 42.85 1.38 49.98
C GLY A 834 42.08 1.59 51.28
N ASN A 835 42.74 1.32 52.41
CA ASN A 835 42.18 1.46 53.76
C ASN A 835 40.92 0.60 54.05
N VAL A 836 40.71 -0.49 53.31
CA VAL A 836 39.66 -1.47 53.58
C VAL A 836 40.14 -2.50 54.61
N VAL A 837 39.35 -2.74 55.66
CA VAL A 837 39.59 -3.76 56.68
C VAL A 837 38.59 -4.89 56.51
N ILE A 838 39.07 -6.09 56.16
CA ILE A 838 38.22 -7.28 55.99
C ILE A 838 38.57 -8.27 57.10
N LYS A 839 37.60 -8.58 57.96
CA LYS A 839 37.82 -9.49 59.09
C LYS A 839 36.59 -10.31 59.47
N ASP A 840 36.85 -11.37 60.22
CA ASP A 840 35.83 -12.23 60.84
C ASP A 840 34.78 -12.79 59.84
N SER A 841 35.09 -12.83 58.54
CA SER A 841 34.11 -13.11 57.49
C SER A 841 34.32 -14.50 56.86
N HIS A 842 33.24 -15.13 56.43
CA HIS A 842 33.23 -16.40 55.70
C HIS A 842 33.03 -16.14 54.21
N ILE A 843 34.04 -16.45 53.39
CA ILE A 843 34.02 -16.23 51.95
C ILE A 843 34.14 -17.59 51.27
N THR A 844 33.02 -18.16 50.82
CA THR A 844 32.98 -19.59 50.49
C THR A 844 32.15 -19.91 49.25
N GLY A 845 32.62 -20.82 48.40
CA GLY A 845 31.86 -21.34 47.27
C GLY A 845 31.41 -20.28 46.26
N ASN A 846 32.19 -19.22 46.05
CA ASN A 846 32.01 -18.27 44.97
C ASN A 846 32.69 -18.82 43.70
N ASP A 847 32.11 -18.56 42.53
CA ASP A 847 32.41 -19.29 41.29
C ASP A 847 33.79 -18.91 40.69
N GLN A 848 34.14 -17.63 40.69
CA GLN A 848 35.42 -17.14 40.18
C GLN A 848 36.49 -17.13 41.26
N PHE A 849 36.45 -16.13 42.15
CA PHE A 849 37.44 -15.90 43.20
C PHE A 849 36.77 -15.55 44.52
N GLY A 850 37.37 -15.99 45.63
CA GLY A 850 36.98 -15.53 46.97
C GLY A 850 37.19 -14.03 47.15
N ILE A 851 38.37 -13.53 46.80
CA ILE A 851 38.70 -12.11 46.81
C ILE A 851 39.57 -11.74 45.59
N GLU A 852 39.26 -10.63 44.95
CA GLU A 852 40.02 -10.04 43.84
C GLU A 852 40.50 -8.63 44.23
N LEU A 853 41.78 -8.35 44.00
CA LEU A 853 42.38 -7.03 44.16
C LEU A 853 42.89 -6.54 42.81
N ASP A 854 42.39 -5.39 42.38
CA ASP A 854 42.78 -4.69 41.16
C ASP A 854 43.28 -3.28 41.51
N ASP A 855 44.54 -2.97 41.17
CA ASP A 855 45.20 -1.68 41.47
C ASP A 855 44.99 -1.16 42.92
N SER A 856 44.88 -2.09 43.88
CA SER A 856 44.46 -1.82 45.26
C SER A 856 45.58 -2.11 46.28
N THR A 857 45.90 -1.14 47.14
CA THR A 857 46.99 -1.23 48.14
C THR A 857 46.61 -0.66 49.50
N GLY A 858 47.31 -1.05 50.57
CA GLY A 858 47.10 -0.51 51.92
C GLY A 858 45.86 -1.08 52.65
N ASN A 859 45.31 -2.19 52.17
CA ASN A 859 44.18 -2.89 52.80
C ASN A 859 44.65 -3.87 53.89
N HIS A 860 43.77 -4.19 54.85
CA HIS A 860 44.05 -5.07 55.99
C HIS A 860 43.05 -6.24 56.03
N ILE A 861 43.48 -7.43 55.63
CA ILE A 861 42.66 -8.64 55.52
C ILE A 861 43.14 -9.68 56.54
N TYR A 862 42.38 -9.95 57.60
CA TYR A 862 42.79 -10.92 58.63
C TYR A 862 41.60 -11.61 59.30
N ASN A 863 41.83 -12.80 59.85
CA ASN A 863 40.82 -13.60 60.53
C ASN A 863 39.58 -13.92 59.68
N ASN A 864 39.76 -14.19 58.39
CA ASN A 864 38.69 -14.62 57.48
C ASN A 864 38.80 -16.10 57.12
N TYR A 865 37.68 -16.70 56.73
CA TYR A 865 37.56 -18.08 56.29
C TYR A 865 37.35 -18.15 54.77
N PHE A 866 38.41 -18.38 54.01
CA PHE A 866 38.36 -18.55 52.56
C PHE A 866 38.22 -20.04 52.19
N MET A 867 37.16 -20.38 51.45
CA MET A 867 36.91 -21.75 50.96
C MET A 867 36.27 -21.71 49.57
N ASN A 868 37.06 -21.42 48.55
CA ASN A 868 36.64 -21.33 47.14
C ASN A 868 37.60 -22.17 46.29
N GLU A 869 37.22 -22.50 45.05
CA GLU A 869 38.14 -23.19 44.13
C GLU A 869 39.42 -22.35 43.93
N ASN A 870 39.25 -21.05 43.69
CA ASN A 870 40.31 -20.04 43.73
C ASN A 870 40.00 -18.99 44.80
N ASN A 871 40.88 -18.81 45.77
CA ASN A 871 40.61 -17.86 46.85
C ASN A 871 41.01 -16.42 46.53
N THR A 872 42.07 -16.21 45.74
CA THR A 872 42.63 -14.86 45.49
C THR A 872 42.93 -14.63 44.02
N ARG A 873 42.69 -13.41 43.54
CA ARG A 873 43.22 -12.89 42.26
C ARG A 873 43.83 -11.50 42.44
N PHE A 874 44.92 -11.23 41.73
CA PHE A 874 45.63 -9.96 41.76
C PHE A 874 45.86 -9.45 40.34
N THR A 875 45.42 -8.23 40.06
CA THR A 875 45.66 -7.50 38.81
C THR A 875 46.18 -6.09 39.11
N GLY A 876 46.98 -5.52 38.22
CA GLY A 876 47.61 -4.21 38.45
C GLY A 876 48.61 -4.16 39.63
N GLN A 877 48.77 -2.98 40.24
CA GLN A 877 49.63 -2.69 41.37
C GLN A 877 48.96 -3.03 42.69
N THR A 878 49.32 -4.20 43.26
CA THR A 878 48.70 -4.73 44.48
C THR A 878 49.66 -4.89 45.65
N SER A 879 50.95 -4.58 45.48
CA SER A 879 51.93 -4.73 46.57
C SER A 879 51.73 -3.67 47.67
N GLY A 880 51.51 -4.10 48.91
CA GLY A 880 51.39 -3.22 50.08
C GLY A 880 50.15 -3.46 50.94
N ASN A 881 49.38 -4.53 50.68
CA ASN A 881 48.30 -4.97 51.56
C ASN A 881 48.85 -5.83 52.71
N THR A 882 48.11 -5.89 53.82
CA THR A 882 48.45 -6.68 55.00
C THR A 882 47.46 -7.81 55.17
N TRP A 883 47.93 -9.06 55.17
CA TRP A 883 47.09 -10.27 55.22
C TRP A 883 47.02 -10.95 56.59
N ASN A 884 47.45 -10.24 57.64
CA ASN A 884 47.47 -10.71 59.01
C ASN A 884 47.49 -9.53 59.99
N ARG A 885 47.18 -9.77 61.26
CA ARG A 885 47.37 -8.80 62.34
C ARG A 885 48.49 -9.22 63.29
N THR A 886 48.89 -8.30 64.18
CA THR A 886 49.63 -8.70 65.37
C THR A 886 48.76 -9.63 66.19
N GLU A 887 49.32 -10.78 66.55
CA GLU A 887 48.63 -11.84 67.27
C GLU A 887 47.93 -11.34 68.54
N THR A 888 46.70 -11.81 68.76
CA THR A 888 45.92 -11.49 69.96
C THR A 888 45.34 -12.75 70.59
N ASP A 889 44.94 -12.67 71.86
CA ASP A 889 44.28 -13.78 72.59
C ASP A 889 42.76 -13.82 72.36
N GLU A 890 42.29 -13.27 71.23
CA GLU A 890 40.89 -13.35 70.78
C GLU A 890 40.66 -14.63 69.98
N ASP A 891 39.44 -15.19 70.04
CA ASP A 891 39.10 -16.37 69.25
C ASP A 891 39.17 -16.06 67.75
N ASN A 892 39.75 -16.97 66.98
CA ASN A 892 39.84 -16.89 65.53
C ASN A 892 38.65 -17.53 64.83
N ILE A 893 38.57 -17.31 63.52
CA ILE A 893 37.44 -17.69 62.68
C ILE A 893 37.19 -19.21 62.61
N ILE A 894 38.18 -20.04 63.00
CA ILE A 894 38.05 -21.49 63.11
C ILE A 894 37.79 -21.99 64.55
N GLY A 895 37.55 -21.06 65.49
CA GLY A 895 37.17 -21.34 66.88
C GLY A 895 38.33 -21.66 67.82
N LEU A 896 39.57 -21.29 67.47
CA LEU A 896 40.78 -21.47 68.30
C LEU A 896 41.25 -20.14 68.90
N SER A 897 42.07 -20.19 69.96
CA SER A 897 42.19 -19.08 70.93
C SER A 897 43.16 -17.95 70.56
N ALA A 898 43.45 -17.73 69.28
CA ALA A 898 44.28 -16.59 68.85
C ALA A 898 44.01 -16.15 67.41
N GLN A 899 43.78 -14.84 67.21
CA GLN A 899 43.70 -14.24 65.87
C GLN A 899 45.08 -13.89 65.33
N GLY A 900 45.32 -14.24 64.07
CA GLY A 900 46.55 -13.93 63.33
C GLY A 900 46.23 -13.53 61.88
N GLY A 901 46.36 -14.48 60.96
CA GLY A 901 46.07 -14.35 59.52
C GLY A 901 44.71 -14.95 59.15
N ASN A 902 44.61 -15.52 57.95
CA ASN A 902 43.37 -16.06 57.40
C ASN A 902 43.41 -17.58 57.28
N PHE A 903 42.24 -18.22 57.25
CA PHE A 903 42.10 -19.64 56.89
C PHE A 903 41.94 -19.77 55.38
N TRP A 904 42.77 -20.60 54.75
CA TRP A 904 42.89 -20.81 53.30
C TRP A 904 42.58 -22.27 52.93
N GLY A 905 41.30 -22.56 52.70
CA GLY A 905 40.80 -23.86 52.26
C GLY A 905 40.43 -23.92 50.78
N GLN A 906 40.32 -25.12 50.24
CA GLN A 906 39.76 -25.42 48.92
C GLN A 906 38.71 -26.55 49.02
N PRO A 907 37.68 -26.58 48.16
CA PRO A 907 36.65 -27.63 48.17
C PRO A 907 37.20 -29.05 47.99
N ASP A 908 38.32 -29.22 47.28
CA ASP A 908 39.00 -30.50 47.05
C ASP A 908 39.87 -30.97 48.24
N GLY A 909 40.00 -30.14 49.29
CA GLY A 909 40.80 -30.39 50.47
C GLY A 909 42.28 -30.04 50.36
N ASN A 910 42.72 -29.40 49.26
CA ASN A 910 44.14 -29.10 49.01
C ASN A 910 44.60 -27.72 49.50
N GLY A 911 43.72 -26.95 50.17
CA GLY A 911 44.11 -25.67 50.75
C GLY A 911 45.20 -25.82 51.83
N ILE A 912 46.11 -24.85 51.93
CA ILE A 912 47.23 -24.90 52.88
C ILE A 912 46.76 -25.07 54.33
N SER A 913 45.61 -24.51 54.68
CA SER A 913 44.99 -24.61 56.01
C SER A 913 44.30 -25.96 56.27
N GLN A 914 44.09 -26.77 55.23
CA GLN A 914 43.57 -28.15 55.33
C GLN A 914 44.70 -29.18 55.28
N LEU A 915 45.81 -28.88 54.61
CA LEU A 915 46.97 -29.77 54.47
C LEU A 915 47.94 -29.71 55.65
N ASN A 916 47.92 -28.61 56.41
CA ASN A 916 48.79 -28.38 57.55
C ASN A 916 47.99 -28.28 58.86
N TYR A 917 48.66 -28.51 59.98
CA TYR A 917 48.07 -28.41 61.32
C TYR A 917 48.83 -27.39 62.15
N ALA A 918 48.10 -26.61 62.95
CA ALA A 918 48.70 -25.67 63.89
C ALA A 918 49.50 -26.41 64.99
N PRO A 919 50.59 -25.82 65.51
CA PRO A 919 51.46 -26.45 66.51
C PRO A 919 50.84 -26.50 67.91
N ASP A 920 49.82 -25.70 68.18
CA ASP A 920 49.13 -25.59 69.47
C ASP A 920 47.67 -25.10 69.29
N SER A 921 46.97 -24.90 70.41
CA SER A 921 45.58 -24.48 70.43
C SER A 921 45.32 -23.01 70.07
N ARG A 922 46.35 -22.31 69.61
CA ARG A 922 46.24 -20.94 69.11
C ARG A 922 45.87 -20.94 67.62
N GLY A 923 46.08 -22.03 66.88
CA GLY A 923 45.54 -22.19 65.53
C GLY A 923 46.31 -21.48 64.41
N ILE A 924 47.54 -21.01 64.65
CA ILE A 924 48.38 -20.28 63.68
C ILE A 924 49.50 -21.19 63.14
N LEU A 925 49.68 -21.25 61.82
CA LEU A 925 50.77 -21.98 61.17
C LEU A 925 52.12 -21.29 61.40
N ASN A 926 53.18 -22.09 61.54
CA ASN A 926 54.56 -21.58 61.63
C ASN A 926 55.11 -21.08 60.29
N GLU A 927 54.50 -21.50 59.18
CA GLU A 927 54.92 -21.15 57.82
C GLU A 927 54.00 -20.07 57.26
N SER A 928 54.59 -19.04 56.65
CA SER A 928 53.86 -17.99 55.93
C SER A 928 53.32 -18.51 54.61
N TYR A 929 52.17 -17.99 54.17
CA TYR A 929 51.57 -18.31 52.88
C TYR A 929 51.74 -17.16 51.88
N THR A 930 52.53 -17.40 50.83
CA THR A 930 52.72 -16.43 49.74
C THR A 930 51.55 -16.50 48.77
N LEU A 931 50.82 -15.40 48.60
CA LEU A 931 49.60 -15.32 47.78
C LEU A 931 49.89 -14.92 46.32
N GLY A 932 50.93 -14.13 46.08
CA GLY A 932 51.30 -13.60 44.76
C GLY A 932 51.67 -12.11 44.83
N ASN A 933 52.31 -11.53 43.80
CA ASN A 933 52.62 -10.08 43.68
C ASN A 933 53.32 -9.36 44.87
N GLY A 934 53.90 -10.11 45.81
CA GLY A 934 54.55 -9.56 47.00
C GLY A 934 53.66 -9.60 48.26
N ASP A 935 52.42 -10.07 48.13
CA ASP A 935 51.46 -10.29 49.20
C ASP A 935 51.68 -11.64 49.90
N VAL A 936 51.76 -11.59 51.24
CA VAL A 936 52.06 -12.74 52.09
C VAL A 936 51.20 -12.67 53.35
N ASP A 937 50.51 -13.77 53.66
CA ASP A 937 49.92 -14.00 54.98
C ASP A 937 50.98 -14.61 55.90
N TYR A 938 51.45 -13.84 56.89
CA TYR A 938 52.49 -14.30 57.82
C TYR A 938 51.96 -15.16 58.96
N HIS A 939 50.64 -15.24 59.17
CA HIS A 939 50.03 -16.01 60.25
C HIS A 939 48.83 -16.85 59.78
N PRO A 940 48.95 -17.68 58.72
CA PRO A 940 47.81 -18.43 58.21
C PRO A 940 47.21 -19.35 59.28
N LEU A 941 45.89 -19.52 59.29
CA LEU A 941 45.18 -20.32 60.29
C LEU A 941 45.04 -21.77 59.85
N ALA A 942 45.10 -22.73 60.78
CA ALA A 942 44.82 -24.14 60.52
C ALA A 942 44.30 -24.85 61.78
N PHE A 943 43.53 -25.93 61.60
CA PHE A 943 43.05 -26.72 62.74
C PHE A 943 44.19 -27.43 63.48
N GLU A 944 43.97 -27.77 64.76
CA GLU A 944 44.90 -28.58 65.54
C GLU A 944 45.00 -30.03 65.05
N TYR A 945 46.11 -30.71 65.36
CA TYR A 945 46.25 -32.15 65.13
C TYR A 945 45.04 -32.91 65.71
N PRO A 946 44.39 -33.81 64.95
CA PRO A 946 43.37 -34.67 65.52
C PRO A 946 44.01 -35.53 66.61
N THR A 947 43.68 -35.25 67.88
CA THR A 947 44.04 -36.14 68.97
C THR A 947 43.28 -37.46 68.78
N PRO A 948 43.95 -38.63 68.79
CA PRO A 948 43.29 -39.90 68.55
C PRO A 948 42.29 -40.18 69.68
N THR A 949 41.00 -40.04 69.40
CA THR A 949 39.93 -40.43 70.32
C THR A 949 39.66 -41.94 70.20
N PRO A 950 39.39 -42.64 71.31
CA PRO A 950 39.28 -44.09 71.35
C PRO A 950 38.00 -44.59 70.65
N THR A 951 38.18 -45.71 69.94
CA THR A 951 37.20 -46.41 69.10
C THR A 951 35.92 -46.81 69.84
N PRO A 952 34.71 -46.52 69.33
CA PRO A 952 33.49 -47.17 69.79
C PRO A 952 33.38 -48.59 69.21
N THR A 953 32.94 -49.53 70.05
CA THR A 953 32.75 -50.96 69.75
C THR A 953 31.56 -51.18 68.79
N PRO A 954 31.62 -52.12 67.82
CA PRO A 954 30.57 -52.29 66.80
C PRO A 954 29.35 -53.08 67.30
N THR A 955 28.16 -52.71 66.81
CA THR A 955 26.94 -53.54 66.84
C THR A 955 26.47 -53.78 65.38
N PRO A 956 26.05 -55.00 64.99
CA PRO A 956 25.99 -55.41 63.59
C PRO A 956 24.60 -55.25 62.96
N THR A 957 24.53 -54.97 61.65
CA THR A 957 23.57 -55.66 60.75
C THR A 957 23.91 -55.53 59.26
N ILE A 958 24.24 -56.68 58.67
CA ILE A 958 23.76 -57.31 57.42
C ILE A 958 23.92 -56.55 56.08
N ARG A 959 24.79 -57.15 55.25
CA ARG A 959 24.94 -57.02 53.78
C ARG A 959 23.88 -57.87 53.05
N PRO A 960 23.62 -57.61 51.76
CA PRO A 960 24.25 -58.46 50.74
C PRO A 960 24.87 -57.66 49.57
N GLY A 961 26.02 -58.13 49.07
CA GLY A 961 26.57 -57.77 47.74
C GLY A 961 26.03 -58.70 46.66
N PRO A 962 26.75 -59.01 45.56
CA PRO A 962 28.02 -58.43 45.06
C PRO A 962 28.13 -58.25 43.51
N GLY A 963 28.79 -57.16 43.06
CA GLY A 963 29.68 -57.08 41.87
C GLY A 963 29.12 -57.37 40.45
N PRO A 964 29.96 -57.27 39.39
CA PRO A 964 31.37 -56.89 39.34
C PRO A 964 31.77 -55.85 38.26
N SER A 965 33.03 -55.37 38.37
CA SER A 965 34.00 -54.97 37.31
C SER A 965 33.61 -53.87 36.30
N GLU A 966 34.41 -52.87 35.98
CA GLU A 966 35.87 -52.72 36.05
C GLU A 966 36.25 -51.22 35.91
N LYS A 967 37.43 -50.86 36.43
CA LYS A 967 38.10 -49.55 36.53
C LYS A 967 38.99 -49.29 35.28
N PRO A 968 39.75 -48.16 35.14
CA PRO A 968 39.45 -46.73 35.40
C PRO A 968 40.16 -45.71 34.42
N LYS A 969 39.95 -44.40 34.67
CA LYS A 969 40.75 -43.18 34.30
C LYS A 969 40.70 -42.75 32.82
N THR A 970 40.49 -41.47 32.46
CA THR A 970 41.22 -40.22 32.86
C THR A 970 40.31 -38.97 32.71
N SER A 971 40.27 -38.07 33.70
CA SER A 971 40.85 -36.69 33.72
C SER A 971 40.01 -35.59 33.06
N ASP A 972 39.65 -34.59 33.88
CA ASP A 972 39.52 -33.14 33.64
C ASP A 972 38.74 -32.63 32.41
N PHE A 973 37.69 -31.84 32.66
CA PHE A 973 37.71 -30.36 32.54
C PHE A 973 36.32 -29.82 32.95
N SER A 974 36.31 -28.71 33.69
CA SER A 974 35.14 -27.92 34.08
C SER A 974 34.70 -26.95 32.95
N PRO A 975 33.80 -26.00 33.21
CA PRO A 975 32.45 -25.89 32.66
C PRO A 975 32.37 -25.00 31.40
N GLY A 976 31.29 -25.14 30.64
CA GLY A 976 31.01 -24.23 29.54
C GLY A 976 29.73 -24.63 28.83
N PHE A 977 28.63 -23.97 29.17
CA PHE A 977 27.53 -23.82 28.23
C PHE A 977 27.11 -22.37 28.22
N ALA A 978 27.57 -21.72 27.15
CA ALA A 978 27.03 -20.48 26.65
C ALA A 978 25.53 -20.64 26.44
N ILE A 979 24.75 -19.70 26.96
CA ILE A 979 23.43 -19.40 26.45
C ILE A 979 23.69 -18.50 25.25
N ASN A 980 23.76 -19.11 24.07
CA ASN A 980 23.69 -18.46 22.77
C ASN A 980 23.31 -19.57 21.79
N ASP A 981 22.01 -19.74 21.58
CA ASP A 981 21.49 -20.44 20.42
C ASP A 981 20.32 -19.64 19.84
N PRO A 982 20.52 -18.91 18.73
CA PRO A 982 19.47 -18.19 18.00
C PRO A 982 18.53 -19.11 17.19
N ALA A 983 18.59 -20.44 17.32
CA ALA A 983 17.79 -21.37 16.51
C ALA A 983 16.37 -21.65 17.04
N LYS A 984 15.62 -20.63 17.49
CA LYS A 984 14.23 -20.79 17.98
C LYS A 984 13.12 -20.27 17.05
N SER A 985 13.40 -19.97 15.79
CA SER A 985 12.35 -19.68 14.80
C SER A 985 11.52 -20.91 14.39
N GLY A 986 11.95 -22.13 14.71
CA GLY A 986 11.33 -23.37 14.19
C GLY A 986 10.17 -23.97 15.01
N LEU A 987 9.60 -23.29 16.01
CA LEU A 987 8.57 -23.88 16.87
C LEU A 987 7.14 -23.69 16.33
N TYR A 988 6.90 -22.61 15.58
CA TYR A 988 5.58 -22.25 15.03
C TYR A 988 5.07 -23.26 13.99
N ASP A 989 5.94 -23.75 13.10
CA ASP A 989 5.62 -24.77 12.08
C ASP A 989 5.33 -26.18 12.66
N TYR A 990 5.79 -26.44 13.89
CA TYR A 990 5.71 -27.79 14.44
C TYR A 990 4.34 -28.11 15.05
N TYR A 991 3.62 -27.11 15.57
CA TYR A 991 2.46 -27.36 16.43
C TYR A 991 1.21 -26.48 16.16
N GLY A 992 1.16 -25.61 15.14
CA GLY A 992 -0.11 -25.09 14.60
C GLY A 992 -0.82 -23.92 15.32
N GLN A 993 -1.91 -23.42 14.72
CA GLN A 993 -2.60 -22.14 14.97
C GLN A 993 -4.14 -22.29 15.18
N PHE A 994 -4.80 -21.27 15.73
CA PHE A 994 -6.26 -21.27 15.98
C PHE A 994 -7.09 -21.30 14.68
N ILE A 995 -8.36 -21.74 14.76
CA ILE A 995 -9.31 -21.54 13.65
C ILE A 995 -9.93 -20.16 13.82
N HIS A 996 -9.69 -19.28 12.86
CA HIS A 996 -10.49 -18.07 12.65
C HIS A 996 -11.90 -18.44 12.15
N SER A 997 -12.69 -19.09 12.99
CA SER A 997 -14.14 -19.12 12.80
C SER A 997 -14.69 -17.85 13.43
N TRP A 998 -15.00 -16.87 12.59
CA TRP A 998 -15.73 -15.64 12.89
C TRP A 998 -16.64 -15.79 14.12
N MET A 999 -16.17 -15.30 15.27
CA MET A 999 -17.00 -14.96 16.41
C MET A 999 -16.73 -13.48 16.71
N SER A 1000 -17.35 -12.61 15.92
CA SER A 1000 -17.39 -11.17 16.17
C SER A 1000 -18.36 -10.80 17.29
N GLU A 1001 -18.42 -11.55 18.39
CA GLU A 1001 -19.43 -11.30 19.42
C GLU A 1001 -18.81 -11.17 20.81
N ARG A 1002 -18.94 -9.96 21.36
CA ARG A 1002 -18.86 -9.68 22.80
C ARG A 1002 -19.64 -10.75 23.55
N LEU A 1003 -18.98 -11.48 24.44
CA LEU A 1003 -19.61 -12.47 25.28
C LEU A 1003 -20.01 -11.82 26.61
N THR A 1004 -21.29 -11.49 26.79
CA THR A 1004 -21.79 -10.95 28.07
C THR A 1004 -22.18 -12.08 29.03
N ILE A 1005 -21.55 -12.15 30.20
CA ILE A 1005 -21.86 -13.15 31.24
C ILE A 1005 -22.34 -12.49 32.54
N CYS A 1006 -23.42 -13.02 33.14
CA CYS A 1006 -24.00 -12.52 34.40
C CYS A 1006 -23.27 -13.02 35.66
N GLU A 1007 -23.41 -12.29 36.78
CA GLU A 1007 -22.85 -12.54 38.14
C GLU A 1007 -22.91 -13.99 38.71
N ALA A 1008 -23.59 -14.94 38.05
CA ALA A 1008 -23.56 -16.36 38.36
C ALA A 1008 -22.54 -17.16 37.50
N CYS A 1009 -21.45 -16.54 37.04
CA CYS A 1009 -20.54 -17.19 36.09
C CYS A 1009 -19.49 -18.14 36.69
N ASN A 1010 -19.31 -18.15 38.01
CA ASN A 1010 -18.53 -19.18 38.70
C ASN A 1010 -19.14 -20.56 38.43
N GLY A 1011 -18.47 -21.36 37.61
CA GLY A 1011 -18.99 -22.65 37.16
C GLY A 1011 -19.35 -22.75 35.67
N THR A 1012 -19.12 -21.69 34.88
CA THR A 1012 -19.39 -21.68 33.43
C THR A 1012 -18.15 -22.14 32.66
N ASN A 1013 -18.36 -22.95 31.62
CA ASN A 1013 -17.30 -23.30 30.68
C ASN A 1013 -17.32 -22.32 29.50
N LEU A 1014 -16.18 -21.72 29.22
CA LEU A 1014 -15.87 -21.10 27.94
C LEU A 1014 -15.24 -22.18 27.05
N SER A 1015 -15.81 -22.41 25.87
CA SER A 1015 -15.29 -23.39 24.92
C SER A 1015 -14.36 -22.70 23.93
N VAL A 1016 -13.09 -23.11 23.91
CA VAL A 1016 -12.04 -22.53 23.05
C VAL A 1016 -11.62 -23.56 21.99
N PRO A 1017 -12.14 -23.50 20.75
CA PRO A 1017 -11.74 -24.39 19.67
C PRO A 1017 -10.37 -24.00 19.10
N VAL A 1018 -9.49 -24.97 18.89
CA VAL A 1018 -8.14 -24.77 18.34
C VAL A 1018 -7.85 -25.85 17.29
N MET A 1019 -7.35 -25.48 16.12
CA MET A 1019 -6.90 -26.45 15.10
C MET A 1019 -5.41 -26.72 15.23
N ASN A 1020 -5.01 -27.96 14.95
CA ASN A 1020 -3.61 -28.24 14.77
C ASN A 1020 -3.21 -27.96 13.32
N THR A 1021 -2.78 -26.74 12.98
CA THR A 1021 -2.27 -26.44 11.62
C THR A 1021 -0.80 -26.85 11.41
N GLY A 1022 -0.12 -27.33 12.45
CA GLY A 1022 1.30 -27.70 12.42
C GLY A 1022 1.56 -29.09 11.86
N THR A 1023 2.83 -29.46 11.77
CA THR A 1023 3.24 -30.74 11.15
C THR A 1023 3.24 -31.95 12.08
N LYS A 1024 3.11 -31.75 13.41
CA LYS A 1024 3.14 -32.83 14.41
C LYS A 1024 1.81 -32.95 15.15
N ALA A 1025 1.38 -34.19 15.41
CA ALA A 1025 0.18 -34.44 16.22
C ALA A 1025 0.38 -33.95 17.67
N TRP A 1026 -0.64 -33.31 18.23
CA TRP A 1026 -0.63 -32.93 19.65
C TRP A 1026 -0.96 -34.14 20.50
N THR A 1027 -0.16 -34.39 21.53
CA THR A 1027 -0.42 -35.45 22.50
C THR A 1027 -0.17 -34.94 23.91
N ASN A 1028 -0.82 -35.54 24.90
CA ASN A 1028 -0.51 -35.28 26.31
C ASN A 1028 0.96 -35.64 26.63
N ASP A 1029 1.53 -36.65 25.97
CA ASP A 1029 2.92 -37.08 26.19
C ASP A 1029 3.93 -36.00 25.73
N ASP A 1030 3.59 -35.24 24.70
CA ASP A 1030 4.34 -34.05 24.25
C ASP A 1030 4.09 -32.82 25.13
N ARG A 1031 3.20 -32.92 26.13
CA ARG A 1031 2.82 -31.85 27.08
C ARG A 1031 2.41 -30.55 26.41
N VAL A 1032 1.66 -30.69 25.32
CA VAL A 1032 0.98 -29.59 24.65
C VAL A 1032 -0.27 -29.20 25.46
N ALA A 1033 -0.44 -27.91 25.72
CA ALA A 1033 -1.54 -27.36 26.51
C ALA A 1033 -1.98 -25.98 25.98
N LEU A 1034 -3.22 -25.61 26.29
CA LEU A 1034 -3.72 -24.25 26.11
C LEU A 1034 -3.38 -23.44 27.38
N PHE A 1035 -2.62 -22.36 27.24
CA PHE A 1035 -2.20 -21.48 28.32
C PHE A 1035 -3.11 -20.26 28.42
N ALA A 1036 -3.39 -19.83 29.65
CA ALA A 1036 -4.02 -18.56 29.96
C ALA A 1036 -2.96 -17.44 30.00
N ILE A 1037 -3.22 -16.33 29.32
CA ILE A 1037 -2.36 -15.14 29.23
C ILE A 1037 -3.14 -13.89 29.67
N LYS A 1038 -2.47 -12.92 30.31
CA LYS A 1038 -3.06 -11.66 30.82
C LYS A 1038 -4.32 -11.95 31.66
N ASP A 1039 -5.43 -11.30 31.34
CA ASP A 1039 -6.74 -11.42 31.99
C ASP A 1039 -7.25 -12.86 32.09
N ALA A 1040 -6.84 -13.76 31.19
CA ALA A 1040 -7.26 -15.17 31.26
C ALA A 1040 -6.82 -15.85 32.57
N LEU A 1041 -5.72 -15.38 33.18
CA LEU A 1041 -5.23 -15.85 34.47
C LEU A 1041 -6.20 -15.53 35.61
N TRP A 1042 -7.09 -14.54 35.45
CA TRP A 1042 -8.07 -14.18 36.45
C TRP A 1042 -9.29 -15.12 36.46
N PHE A 1043 -9.64 -15.69 35.31
CA PHE A 1043 -10.83 -16.56 35.18
C PHE A 1043 -10.54 -18.02 35.50
N GLY A 1044 -9.35 -18.54 35.19
CA GLY A 1044 -9.16 -19.97 35.00
C GLY A 1044 -7.95 -20.59 35.70
N LYS A 1045 -7.55 -21.75 35.21
CA LYS A 1045 -6.21 -22.30 35.47
C LYS A 1045 -5.21 -21.61 34.54
N GLU A 1046 -3.94 -21.61 34.94
CA GLU A 1046 -2.81 -21.16 34.12
C GLU A 1046 -2.70 -21.92 32.78
N PHE A 1047 -3.10 -23.19 32.75
CA PHE A 1047 -3.15 -23.98 31.52
C PHE A 1047 -4.13 -25.16 31.58
N TYR A 1048 -4.44 -25.68 30.40
CA TYR A 1048 -5.34 -26.80 30.16
C TYR A 1048 -4.63 -27.82 29.26
N GLU A 1049 -4.13 -28.92 29.84
CA GLU A 1049 -3.51 -30.01 29.09
C GLU A 1049 -4.55 -30.82 28.31
N LEU A 1050 -4.14 -31.40 27.19
CA LEU A 1050 -4.92 -32.44 26.52
C LEU A 1050 -5.15 -33.63 27.47
N PRO A 1051 -6.34 -34.23 27.53
CA PRO A 1051 -6.56 -35.43 28.32
C PRO A 1051 -5.66 -36.60 27.89
N SER A 1052 -5.22 -37.43 28.84
CA SER A 1052 -4.40 -38.62 28.52
C SER A 1052 -5.09 -39.53 27.50
N GLY A 1053 -4.39 -39.84 26.41
CA GLY A 1053 -4.88 -40.65 25.29
C GLY A 1053 -5.56 -39.87 24.16
N VAL A 1054 -5.74 -38.56 24.28
CA VAL A 1054 -6.16 -37.69 23.17
C VAL A 1054 -4.97 -37.39 22.27
N ILE A 1055 -5.18 -37.55 20.96
CA ILE A 1055 -4.23 -37.23 19.90
C ILE A 1055 -4.97 -36.32 18.93
N VAL A 1056 -4.44 -35.13 18.66
CA VAL A 1056 -5.00 -34.16 17.70
C VAL A 1056 -4.07 -34.11 16.50
N MET A 1057 -4.47 -34.70 15.38
CA MET A 1057 -3.65 -34.79 14.18
C MET A 1057 -3.57 -33.43 13.46
N PRO A 1058 -2.54 -33.17 12.62
CA PRO A 1058 -2.53 -32.03 11.70
C PRO A 1058 -3.84 -31.92 10.90
N GLY A 1059 -4.46 -30.75 10.90
CA GLY A 1059 -5.77 -30.43 10.31
C GLY A 1059 -6.98 -30.71 11.21
N GLU A 1060 -6.83 -31.34 12.38
CA GLU A 1060 -7.93 -31.61 13.31
C GLU A 1060 -8.12 -30.48 14.33
N THR A 1061 -9.38 -30.24 14.73
CA THR A 1061 -9.76 -29.28 15.76
C THR A 1061 -9.99 -29.96 17.10
N TYR A 1062 -9.49 -29.38 18.18
CA TYR A 1062 -9.81 -29.74 19.54
C TYR A 1062 -10.35 -28.54 20.32
N THR A 1063 -11.43 -28.73 21.07
CA THR A 1063 -12.05 -27.68 21.90
C THR A 1063 -11.65 -27.85 23.36
N PHE A 1064 -11.00 -26.84 23.92
CA PHE A 1064 -10.69 -26.78 25.35
C PHE A 1064 -11.87 -26.19 26.13
N ASP A 1065 -12.25 -26.85 27.21
CA ASP A 1065 -13.21 -26.32 28.18
C ASP A 1065 -12.48 -25.54 29.27
N VAL A 1066 -12.56 -24.22 29.20
CA VAL A 1066 -11.98 -23.28 30.17
C VAL A 1066 -13.04 -23.00 31.25
N PHE A 1067 -12.74 -23.39 32.49
CA PHE A 1067 -13.68 -23.26 33.61
C PHE A 1067 -13.47 -21.95 34.36
N ILE A 1068 -14.46 -21.06 34.32
CA ILE A 1068 -14.43 -19.75 35.00
C ILE A 1068 -14.65 -19.92 36.51
N ARG A 1069 -13.69 -19.48 37.33
CA ARG A 1069 -13.60 -19.67 38.79
C ARG A 1069 -13.78 -18.39 39.60
N ASN A 1070 -13.46 -17.24 39.02
CA ASN A 1070 -13.63 -15.93 39.64
C ASN A 1070 -14.32 -14.99 38.64
N CYS A 1071 -15.40 -14.38 39.10
CA CYS A 1071 -16.17 -13.42 38.34
C CYS A 1071 -16.32 -12.14 39.13
N THR A 1072 -15.73 -11.07 38.64
CA THR A 1072 -16.00 -9.70 39.07
C THR A 1072 -16.62 -8.94 37.89
N PRO A 1073 -17.59 -8.03 38.12
CA PRO A 1073 -18.11 -7.22 37.04
C PRO A 1073 -17.01 -6.39 36.38
N GLY A 1074 -16.99 -6.34 35.05
CA GLY A 1074 -15.96 -5.68 34.25
C GLY A 1074 -15.90 -6.21 32.82
N THR A 1075 -15.25 -5.47 31.93
CA THR A 1075 -14.91 -5.93 30.58
C THR A 1075 -13.49 -6.45 30.60
N TYR A 1076 -13.28 -7.61 30.00
CA TYR A 1076 -12.01 -8.32 30.00
C TYR A 1076 -11.73 -8.84 28.60
N THR A 1077 -10.46 -9.00 28.26
CA THR A 1077 -10.06 -9.63 27.00
C THR A 1077 -9.20 -10.85 27.33
N PRO A 1078 -9.78 -11.95 27.86
CA PRO A 1078 -9.01 -13.14 28.19
C PRO A 1078 -8.29 -13.68 26.96
N ARG A 1079 -6.96 -13.78 27.06
CA ARG A 1079 -6.09 -14.27 26.00
C ARG A 1079 -5.67 -15.71 26.29
N TYR A 1080 -5.80 -16.59 25.30
CA TYR A 1080 -5.30 -17.97 25.41
C TYR A 1080 -4.36 -18.30 24.26
N GLN A 1081 -3.27 -19.00 24.52
CA GLN A 1081 -2.30 -19.39 23.49
C GLN A 1081 -1.83 -20.82 23.72
N MET A 1082 -1.52 -21.54 22.64
CA MET A 1082 -0.97 -22.88 22.77
C MET A 1082 0.48 -22.82 23.26
N GLY A 1083 0.92 -23.88 23.92
CA GLY A 1083 2.31 -23.98 24.37
C GLY A 1083 2.72 -25.39 24.79
N GLN A 1084 4.01 -25.54 25.11
CA GLN A 1084 4.61 -26.78 25.58
C GLN A 1084 5.24 -26.61 26.98
N LEU A 1085 4.96 -27.54 27.90
CA LEU A 1085 5.52 -27.53 29.27
C LEU A 1085 6.86 -28.28 29.37
N PHE A 1086 7.94 -27.66 29.88
CA PHE A 1086 9.24 -28.33 30.08
C PHE A 1086 9.37 -29.09 31.42
N GLN A 1087 10.05 -30.25 31.42
CA GLN A 1087 10.04 -31.27 32.49
C GLN A 1087 10.53 -30.84 33.89
N LYS A 1088 11.17 -29.68 34.07
CA LYS A 1088 11.79 -29.29 35.36
C LYS A 1088 11.09 -28.15 36.13
N ASN A 1089 10.20 -27.39 35.49
CA ASN A 1089 9.43 -26.34 36.16
C ASN A 1089 8.16 -26.04 35.34
N PRO A 1090 6.94 -26.21 35.89
CA PRO A 1090 5.71 -25.89 35.16
C PRO A 1090 5.57 -24.41 34.77
N LEU A 1091 6.42 -23.51 35.31
CA LEU A 1091 6.46 -22.09 34.97
C LEU A 1091 7.32 -21.76 33.73
N VAL A 1092 8.13 -22.70 33.23
CA VAL A 1092 8.92 -22.51 32.00
C VAL A 1092 8.15 -23.09 30.83
N ARG A 1093 7.70 -22.21 29.94
CA ARG A 1093 6.86 -22.52 28.77
C ARG A 1093 7.54 -22.10 27.47
N SER A 1094 7.21 -22.80 26.38
CA SER A 1094 7.36 -22.28 25.02
C SER A 1094 5.96 -22.09 24.47
N LEU A 1095 5.53 -20.84 24.29
CA LEU A 1095 4.27 -20.51 23.64
C LEU A 1095 4.43 -20.66 22.12
N PHE A 1096 3.36 -21.01 21.42
CA PHE A 1096 3.32 -21.12 19.96
C PHE A 1096 1.88 -20.93 19.45
N GLY A 1097 1.75 -20.56 18.18
CA GLY A 1097 0.47 -20.21 17.55
C GLY A 1097 -0.02 -18.80 17.94
N GLU A 1098 -1.05 -18.31 17.28
CA GLU A 1098 -1.66 -16.99 17.57
C GLU A 1098 -2.34 -16.95 18.94
N GLN A 1099 -2.64 -15.77 19.47
CA GLN A 1099 -3.44 -15.65 20.69
C GLN A 1099 -4.94 -15.63 20.36
N TYR A 1100 -5.71 -16.48 21.04
CA TYR A 1100 -7.16 -16.39 21.04
C TYR A 1100 -7.61 -15.28 21.97
N ASN A 1101 -8.19 -14.23 21.38
CA ASN A 1101 -8.71 -13.07 22.07
C ASN A 1101 -10.23 -13.03 21.91
N THR A 1102 -10.97 -12.80 23.00
CA THR A 1102 -12.42 -12.54 22.94
C THR A 1102 -12.75 -11.47 23.97
N THR A 1103 -13.64 -10.52 23.64
CA THR A 1103 -14.12 -9.54 24.63
C THR A 1103 -15.20 -10.18 25.49
N LEU A 1104 -14.90 -10.33 26.77
CA LEU A 1104 -15.76 -10.89 27.80
C LEU A 1104 -16.30 -9.76 28.70
N GLU A 1105 -17.60 -9.51 28.67
CA GLU A 1105 -18.23 -8.49 29.53
C GLU A 1105 -19.00 -9.17 30.68
N ILE A 1106 -18.57 -8.95 31.92
CA ILE A 1106 -19.24 -9.46 33.11
C ILE A 1106 -20.12 -8.34 33.68
N SER A 1107 -21.44 -8.46 33.54
CA SER A 1107 -22.40 -7.44 34.00
C SER A 1107 -23.05 -7.79 35.35
N SER A 1108 -23.28 -6.77 36.18
CA SER A 1108 -24.04 -6.85 37.44
C SER A 1108 -25.56 -6.66 37.26
N ASP A 1109 -26.02 -6.29 36.05
CA ASP A 1109 -27.43 -5.96 35.78
C ASP A 1109 -27.98 -6.80 34.62
N CYS A 1110 -28.62 -7.91 34.96
CA CYS A 1110 -29.09 -8.90 33.97
C CYS A 1110 -30.59 -8.78 33.71
N GLY A 1111 -30.96 -7.83 32.85
CA GLY A 1111 -32.28 -7.78 32.24
C GLY A 1111 -32.36 -8.71 31.01
N ASN A 1112 -33.02 -9.86 31.14
CA ASN A 1112 -33.46 -10.77 30.06
C ASN A 1112 -32.45 -11.05 28.92
N ILE A 1113 -31.33 -11.72 29.20
CA ILE A 1113 -30.47 -12.28 28.14
C ILE A 1113 -30.72 -13.80 28.04
N GLU A 1114 -31.19 -14.25 26.88
CA GLU A 1114 -31.45 -15.66 26.56
C GLU A 1114 -30.15 -16.47 26.47
N ARG A 1115 -30.15 -17.70 27.03
CA ARG A 1115 -29.03 -18.66 26.86
C ARG A 1115 -29.00 -19.14 25.41
N HIS A 1116 -28.06 -18.64 24.60
CA HIS A 1116 -27.73 -19.24 23.32
C HIS A 1116 -26.77 -20.42 23.51
N SER A 1117 -27.26 -21.65 23.30
CA SER A 1117 -26.42 -22.80 22.99
C SER A 1117 -26.36 -22.94 21.47
N VAL A 1118 -25.23 -22.61 20.86
CA VAL A 1118 -25.03 -22.79 19.42
C VAL A 1118 -24.33 -24.13 19.18
N ASP A 1119 -25.08 -25.11 18.67
CA ASP A 1119 -24.51 -26.29 18.01
C ASP A 1119 -24.10 -25.88 16.59
N LEU A 1120 -22.80 -25.94 16.26
CA LEU A 1120 -22.30 -25.67 14.90
C LEU A 1120 -22.36 -26.94 14.02
N PRO A 1121 -22.79 -26.83 12.74
CA PRO A 1121 -22.78 -27.95 11.80
C PRO A 1121 -21.38 -28.18 11.23
N SER A 1122 -21.04 -29.46 11.03
CA SER A 1122 -19.81 -29.89 10.33
C SER A 1122 -19.83 -29.46 8.85
N ILE A 1123 -18.89 -28.60 8.45
CA ILE A 1123 -18.60 -28.27 7.06
C ILE A 1123 -17.25 -28.91 6.70
N ASP A 1124 -17.27 -29.83 5.72
CA ASP A 1124 -16.06 -30.36 5.09
C ASP A 1124 -15.50 -29.27 4.15
N LEU A 1125 -14.34 -28.69 4.48
CA LEU A 1125 -13.61 -27.75 3.63
C LEU A 1125 -12.54 -28.49 2.82
N TYR A 1126 -12.69 -28.47 1.50
CA TYR A 1126 -11.68 -28.87 0.52
C TYR A 1126 -10.76 -27.65 0.32
N ILE A 1127 -9.50 -27.74 0.75
CA ILE A 1127 -8.51 -26.66 0.62
C ILE A 1127 -7.70 -26.89 -0.66
N ASP A 1128 -7.63 -25.85 -1.48
CA ASP A 1128 -6.84 -25.75 -2.71
C ASP A 1128 -5.34 -25.95 -2.44
N GLU A 1129 -4.64 -26.74 -3.27
CA GLU A 1129 -3.23 -27.08 -3.05
C GLU A 1129 -2.27 -25.94 -3.38
N ASP A 1130 -2.70 -24.92 -4.12
CA ASP A 1130 -1.82 -23.81 -4.51
C ASP A 1130 -1.56 -22.82 -3.35
N LEU A 1131 -2.48 -22.70 -2.38
CA LEU A 1131 -2.28 -21.86 -1.18
C LEU A 1131 -1.25 -22.46 -0.19
N LYS A 1132 -0.98 -23.77 -0.28
CA LYS A 1132 0.07 -24.43 0.52
C LYS A 1132 1.48 -24.13 0.03
N ALA A 1133 1.65 -23.71 -1.22
CA ALA A 1133 2.98 -23.50 -1.79
C ALA A 1133 3.55 -22.11 -1.45
N SER A 1134 2.71 -21.08 -1.29
CA SER A 1134 3.16 -19.72 -0.97
C SER A 1134 3.56 -19.54 0.50
N LEU A 1135 2.88 -20.24 1.42
CA LEU A 1135 3.17 -20.17 2.86
C LEU A 1135 4.45 -20.90 3.31
N PHE A 1136 5.01 -21.80 2.49
CA PHE A 1136 6.25 -22.54 2.83
C PHE A 1136 7.53 -21.92 2.25
N ALA A 1137 7.42 -20.77 1.57
CA ALA A 1137 8.54 -20.13 0.86
C ALA A 1137 8.95 -18.75 1.41
N ARG A 1138 8.33 -18.25 2.48
CA ARG A 1138 8.83 -17.10 3.27
C ARG A 1138 9.51 -17.62 4.54
#